data_AF-A0AAQ4DRG6-F1
#
_entry.id   AF-A0AAQ4DRG6-F1
#
_cell.length_a   1.000
_cell.length_b   1.000
_cell.length_c   1.000
_cell.angle_alpha   90.00
_cell.angle_beta   90.00
_cell.angle_gamma   90.00
#
_symmetry.space_group_name_H-M   'P 1'
#
loop_
_entity.id
_entity.type
_entity.pdbx_description
1 polymer ?
#
loop_
_entity_poly.entity_id
_entity_poly.type
_entity_poly.pdbx_seq_one_letter_code
_entity_poly.pdbx_strand_id
1 'polypeptide(L)'
;MENLQCGDSDSREGDGLDHFVEKQLALLELERNEEVEQNTKLQEKYSVKELQSKGLCITKLVLDCAHTGLYGRTICKFRSCQHGAPLPSHGFSNGDIVGIVVASDASREVVCSGVVSSVAQGNIRLAFDDGRAALDGDDGRIFNLLKLANDVTYRRLKRTLEKLRKCREVRYNDLVEILFGTSSPTEVPLSHPQQPLEFFNKDLDESQKEAVAFSLRQKELAVIHGPPGTGKTTTLVEVVLQCAKRGSKVLVCAPSNVAVDNLVERLSDTPLKVVRLGHPARLLPGIARHSLDAILARSDDFGIIGDIRKEIDGLMSVAAKSKSKDKSYQSYGKLGELRKELKERERRAIGRILSNADVVLSTLTTASDDGPLKNLPESHFEVAVIDECSQALEVACWMALLRAPKCILAGDHHQLPPTIVSEAAAKGGLEVTLMERTLKRHGEAVMRMLVTQYRMHQLIMRWSSERLYGGRLVAHASVAAHLLRDLPGVEDNEDTALPLLLIDTAGCGMAELDTPDDESKGNEGEADLVAIHVERLISSGVSASDIAVISPYNLQVELIRLRLSSRHPGLEVRSVDGFQGREKEAVVMSFVRSNDTGTVGFLAEDRRINVAVTRARRHLAVVCDSATMSRHDFLKSLVDYISEEGEVRSAREYSADLELCSSTLRPSSIRLKEAKKPASKSKKKPCQESAQRSQDAVKLKQSAKHQSGTHHPKKPEEGASVQSPWEALVTKFAESADKQRSLPASLTAFERRTVHELAEKLGLIHISEGDGAERHIVLRKRADQPPKSDLPSCSKEKRSGKGTSEEASGGTEASHSKAEATNTDKPNEDEPTVDEPTAPSLCFKSQEAKNKPQRKKKQPETKPRAARDGNEDKDEDFDELIAKVMASDRTCGFERCNEKLHTALAGIGGPCPLCKRGFCFKHALPEVHGCGEEARTQARIAWHRSKGGTVAPSHIKPEKRAQVQRALDKRLAQMAESRKRQAKK
;
A
#
# COMPACT_ATOMS: atom_id res chain seq x y z
N MET A 1 -46.62 13.31 -1.81
CA MET A 1 -47.33 14.57 -2.06
C MET A 1 -47.82 15.09 -0.72
N GLU A 2 -47.13 16.07 -0.15
CA GLU A 2 -47.67 17.27 0.51
C GLU A 2 -46.48 18.13 0.97
N ASN A 3 -46.64 19.43 0.77
CA ASN A 3 -45.61 20.45 0.75
C ASN A 3 -45.07 20.79 2.14
N LEU A 4 -43.74 20.87 2.25
CA LEU A 4 -43.05 21.71 3.23
C LEU A 4 -42.11 22.63 2.45
N GLN A 5 -42.67 23.74 1.96
CA GLN A 5 -41.92 24.92 1.55
C GLN A 5 -41.47 25.63 2.84
N CYS A 6 -40.16 25.64 3.09
CA CYS A 6 -39.53 26.56 4.02
C CYS A 6 -38.46 27.32 3.23
N GLY A 7 -38.50 28.65 3.34
CA GLY A 7 -37.97 29.62 2.38
C GLY A 7 -36.53 29.43 1.92
N ASP A 8 -36.37 29.40 0.59
CA ASP A 8 -35.14 29.79 -0.11
C ASP A 8 -35.07 31.32 -0.12
N SER A 9 -34.20 31.88 0.73
CA SER A 9 -33.76 33.26 0.59
C SER A 9 -32.28 33.43 0.96
N ASP A 10 -31.45 32.45 0.60
CA ASP A 10 -29.98 32.49 0.83
C ASP A 10 -29.14 32.05 -0.39
N SER A 11 -29.74 31.90 -1.58
CA SER A 11 -29.12 31.22 -2.72
C SER A 11 -28.32 32.12 -3.68
N ARG A 12 -27.68 33.21 -3.22
CA ARG A 12 -26.88 34.10 -4.11
C ARG A 12 -25.52 34.56 -3.58
N GLU A 13 -25.09 34.14 -2.40
CA GLU A 13 -23.76 34.51 -1.87
C GLU A 13 -22.87 33.25 -1.72
N GLY A 14 -21.86 33.09 -2.60
CA GLY A 14 -20.70 32.23 -2.29
C GLY A 14 -20.14 31.25 -3.34
N ASP A 15 -20.58 31.23 -4.61
CA ASP A 15 -20.18 30.17 -5.56
C ASP A 15 -19.18 30.58 -6.66
N GLY A 16 -18.50 31.72 -6.48
CA GLY A 16 -17.50 32.23 -7.42
C GLY A 16 -16.17 31.48 -7.37
N LEU A 17 -15.46 31.38 -8.51
CA LEU A 17 -14.16 30.72 -8.62
C LEU A 17 -13.14 31.21 -7.59
N ASP A 18 -13.08 32.52 -7.33
CA ASP A 18 -12.14 33.09 -6.36
C ASP A 18 -12.44 32.64 -4.93
N HIS A 19 -13.72 32.64 -4.55
CA HIS A 19 -14.16 32.15 -3.25
C HIS A 19 -13.82 30.66 -3.07
N PHE A 20 -14.05 29.85 -4.12
CA PHE A 20 -13.64 28.45 -4.12
C PHE A 20 -12.14 28.30 -3.90
N VAL A 21 -11.30 29.05 -4.61
CA VAL A 21 -9.83 28.99 -4.47
C VAL A 21 -9.40 29.37 -3.05
N GLU A 22 -9.90 30.48 -2.52
CA GLU A 22 -9.56 30.95 -1.16
C GLU A 22 -10.01 29.95 -0.09
N LYS A 23 -11.24 29.44 -0.20
CA LYS A 23 -11.77 28.41 0.70
C LYS A 23 -10.91 27.14 0.66
N GLN A 24 -10.61 26.62 -0.52
CA GLN A 24 -9.82 25.40 -0.67
C GLN A 24 -8.37 25.57 -0.18
N LEU A 25 -7.75 26.74 -0.37
CA LEU A 25 -6.42 27.02 0.19
C LEU A 25 -6.43 26.96 1.72
N ALA A 26 -7.42 27.58 2.38
CA ALA A 26 -7.55 27.54 3.83
C ALA A 26 -7.78 26.10 4.35
N LEU A 27 -8.66 25.33 3.70
CA LEU A 27 -8.93 23.95 4.07
C LEU A 27 -7.71 23.03 3.90
N LEU A 28 -6.95 23.20 2.81
CA LEU A 28 -5.70 22.46 2.59
C LEU A 28 -4.64 22.80 3.64
N GLU A 29 -4.61 24.03 4.13
CA GLU A 29 -3.68 24.45 5.17
C GLU A 29 -4.04 23.86 6.54
N LEU A 30 -5.33 23.78 6.88
CA LEU A 30 -5.81 23.04 8.05
C LEU A 30 -5.43 21.56 7.98
N GLU A 31 -5.70 20.92 6.84
CA GLU A 31 -5.37 19.51 6.62
C GLU A 31 -3.86 19.25 6.73
N ARG A 32 -3.04 20.11 6.13
CA ARG A 32 -1.58 20.03 6.22
C ARG A 32 -1.09 20.18 7.66
N ASN A 33 -1.61 21.16 8.39
CA ASN A 33 -1.18 21.44 9.75
C ASN A 33 -1.53 20.26 10.67
N GLU A 34 -2.72 19.67 10.52
CA GLU A 34 -3.13 18.48 11.28
C GLU A 34 -2.24 17.27 10.95
N GLU A 35 -1.96 16.98 9.67
CA GLU A 35 -1.10 15.85 9.29
C GLU A 35 0.34 16.03 9.85
N VAL A 36 0.86 17.25 9.81
CA VAL A 36 2.18 17.58 10.37
C VAL A 36 2.17 17.44 11.89
N GLU A 37 1.13 17.94 12.57
CA GLU A 37 1.01 17.86 14.02
C GLU A 37 0.89 16.41 14.50
N GLN A 38 0.08 15.57 13.82
CA GLN A 38 -0.04 14.15 14.13
C GLN A 38 1.29 13.42 13.95
N ASN A 39 2.00 13.66 12.84
CA ASN A 39 3.32 13.07 12.61
C ASN A 39 4.35 13.54 13.65
N THR A 40 4.30 14.82 14.05
CA THR A 40 5.20 15.38 15.07
C THR A 40 4.91 14.80 16.45
N LYS A 41 3.63 14.73 16.86
CA LYS A 41 3.20 14.06 18.10
C LYS A 41 3.65 12.61 18.16
N LEU A 42 3.56 11.87 17.04
CA LEU A 42 4.08 10.50 16.96
C LEU A 42 5.61 10.45 17.16
N GLN A 43 6.35 11.40 16.60
CA GLN A 43 7.81 11.47 16.75
C GLN A 43 8.26 11.87 18.16
N GLU A 44 7.51 12.72 18.85
CA GLU A 44 7.76 13.15 20.23
C GLU A 44 7.35 12.08 21.24
N LYS A 45 6.19 11.43 21.04
CA LYS A 45 5.63 10.41 21.95
C LYS A 45 6.46 9.13 21.98
N TYR A 46 7.04 8.72 20.85
CA TYR A 46 7.72 7.44 20.71
C TYR A 46 9.24 7.58 20.61
N SER A 47 9.96 6.70 21.30
CA SER A 47 11.40 6.54 21.13
C SER A 47 11.75 6.01 19.72
N VAL A 48 12.99 6.20 19.27
CA VAL A 48 13.43 5.73 17.94
C VAL A 48 13.24 4.22 17.77
N LYS A 49 13.41 3.43 18.84
CA LYS A 49 13.15 1.98 18.83
C LYS A 49 11.67 1.66 18.65
N GLU A 50 10.79 2.41 19.30
CA GLU A 50 9.34 2.24 19.16
C GLU A 50 8.86 2.68 17.77
N LEU A 51 9.37 3.79 17.24
CA LEU A 51 9.10 4.22 15.86
C LEU A 51 9.55 3.15 14.84
N GLN A 52 10.68 2.49 15.09
CA GLN A 52 11.11 1.36 14.26
C GLN A 52 10.17 0.16 14.41
N SER A 53 9.72 -0.17 15.61
CA SER A 53 8.74 -1.25 15.81
C SER A 53 7.39 -0.97 15.13
N LYS A 54 7.00 0.31 15.05
CA LYS A 54 5.85 0.80 14.30
C LYS A 54 6.11 0.97 12.80
N GLY A 55 7.33 0.72 12.34
CA GLY A 55 7.74 0.82 10.94
C GLY A 55 7.86 2.22 10.36
N LEU A 56 7.90 3.27 11.19
CA LEU A 56 8.04 4.68 10.78
C LEU A 56 9.49 5.16 10.69
N CYS A 57 10.43 4.36 11.21
CA CYS A 57 11.85 4.68 11.22
C CYS A 57 12.67 3.42 10.90
N ILE A 58 13.75 3.56 10.12
CA ILE A 58 14.77 2.53 9.96
C ILE A 58 16.07 3.07 10.54
N THR A 59 16.60 2.38 11.56
CA THR A 59 17.84 2.81 12.21
C THR A 59 19.06 2.08 11.67
N LYS A 60 20.23 2.67 11.95
CA LYS A 60 21.53 2.02 11.76
C LYS A 60 21.88 1.67 10.31
N LEU A 61 21.70 2.64 9.42
CA LEU A 61 21.99 2.51 8.00
C LEU A 61 23.32 3.15 7.63
N VAL A 62 23.98 2.60 6.62
CA VAL A 62 25.20 3.14 6.02
C VAL A 62 24.99 3.37 4.52
N LEU A 63 25.59 4.42 3.97
CA LEU A 63 25.57 4.69 2.53
C LEU A 63 26.48 3.67 1.82
N ASP A 64 25.91 2.91 0.90
CA ASP A 64 26.59 1.85 0.14
C ASP A 64 27.17 2.38 -1.17
N CYS A 65 26.35 3.06 -1.96
CA CYS A 65 26.76 3.66 -3.23
C CYS A 65 25.81 4.79 -3.64
N ALA A 66 26.30 5.72 -4.47
CA ALA A 66 25.51 6.78 -5.07
C ALA A 66 25.82 6.91 -6.56
N HIS A 67 24.78 7.02 -7.41
CA HIS A 67 24.90 7.13 -8.87
C HIS A 67 23.85 8.08 -9.43
N THR A 68 24.04 8.51 -10.68
CA THR A 68 23.10 9.41 -11.36
C THR A 68 21.87 8.64 -11.88
N GLY A 69 20.69 9.05 -11.44
CA GLY A 69 19.39 8.55 -11.86
C GLY A 69 18.76 9.37 -13.00
N LEU A 70 17.51 9.04 -13.31
CA LEU A 70 16.68 9.79 -14.25
C LEU A 70 16.42 11.22 -13.75
N TYR A 71 16.22 12.15 -14.68
CA TYR A 71 15.94 13.57 -14.40
C TYR A 71 17.11 14.31 -13.72
N GLY A 72 18.33 13.76 -13.82
CA GLY A 72 19.53 14.30 -13.17
C GLY A 72 19.56 14.11 -11.64
N ARG A 73 18.63 13.33 -11.08
CA ARG A 73 18.55 13.04 -9.64
C ARG A 73 19.70 12.16 -9.19
N THR A 74 20.17 12.32 -7.96
CA THR A 74 21.16 11.39 -7.40
C THR A 74 20.46 10.28 -6.63
N ILE A 75 20.77 9.02 -6.96
CA ILE A 75 20.22 7.84 -6.29
C ILE A 75 21.27 7.29 -5.31
N CYS A 76 20.96 7.34 -4.02
CA CYS A 76 21.78 6.80 -2.94
C CYS A 76 21.19 5.49 -2.41
N LYS A 77 22.01 4.45 -2.29
CA LYS A 77 21.63 3.16 -1.73
C LYS A 77 22.11 3.08 -0.28
N PHE A 78 21.19 2.82 0.65
CA PHE A 78 21.46 2.61 2.06
C PHE A 78 21.29 1.13 2.41
N ARG A 79 22.16 0.61 3.27
CA ARG A 79 22.11 -0.77 3.77
C ARG A 79 22.26 -0.79 5.29
N SER A 80 21.87 -1.90 5.92
CA SER A 80 22.14 -2.11 7.36
C SER A 80 23.64 -2.03 7.64
N CYS A 81 24.01 -1.41 8.78
CA CYS A 81 25.39 -1.40 9.26
C CYS A 81 25.90 -2.82 9.56
N GLN A 82 25.00 -3.78 9.81
CA GLN A 82 25.33 -5.19 9.98
C GLN A 82 25.44 -5.84 8.59
N HIS A 83 26.66 -6.23 8.22
CA HIS A 83 26.94 -6.77 6.89
C HIS A 83 26.09 -8.02 6.60
N GLY A 84 25.26 -7.97 5.56
CA GLY A 84 24.40 -9.09 5.16
C GLY A 84 23.10 -9.25 5.96
N ALA A 85 22.84 -8.41 6.96
CA ALA A 85 21.57 -8.43 7.69
C ALA A 85 20.43 -7.79 6.87
N PRO A 86 19.21 -8.36 6.89
CA PRO A 86 18.06 -7.72 6.29
C PRO A 86 17.70 -6.42 7.02
N LEU A 87 16.99 -5.53 6.32
CA LEU A 87 16.37 -4.36 6.93
C LEU A 87 15.34 -4.83 7.98
N PRO A 88 15.21 -4.11 9.10
CA PRO A 88 14.15 -4.39 10.06
C PRO A 88 12.77 -4.21 9.40
N SER A 89 11.75 -4.91 9.93
CA SER A 89 10.36 -4.72 9.49
C SER A 89 9.98 -3.25 9.52
N HIS A 90 9.41 -2.74 8.44
CA HIS A 90 9.16 -1.32 8.27
C HIS A 90 7.97 -1.02 7.33
N GLY A 91 7.39 0.16 7.45
CA GLY A 91 6.27 0.66 6.65
C GLY A 91 6.66 1.56 5.47
N PHE A 92 7.96 1.60 5.10
CA PHE A 92 8.42 2.38 3.96
C PHE A 92 8.01 1.73 2.64
N SER A 93 7.46 2.54 1.76
CA SER A 93 7.03 2.19 0.42
C SER A 93 7.70 3.09 -0.61
N ASN A 94 7.74 2.64 -1.86
CA ASN A 94 8.31 3.46 -2.93
C ASN A 94 7.58 4.80 -2.99
N GLY A 95 8.36 5.87 -3.13
CA GLY A 95 8.02 7.28 -3.19
C GLY A 95 7.54 7.94 -1.90
N ASP A 96 7.70 7.27 -0.74
CA ASP A 96 7.62 7.95 0.55
C ASP A 96 8.70 9.04 0.64
N ILE A 97 8.38 10.15 1.31
CA ILE A 97 9.36 11.19 1.63
C ILE A 97 10.04 10.81 2.94
N VAL A 98 11.37 10.83 2.91
CA VAL A 98 12.20 10.34 4.01
C VAL A 98 13.23 11.39 4.36
N GLY A 99 13.31 11.70 5.64
CA GLY A 99 14.38 12.49 6.22
C GLY A 99 15.54 11.60 6.61
N ILE A 100 16.75 12.01 6.24
CA ILE A 100 17.98 11.40 6.73
C ILE A 100 18.40 12.15 7.99
N VAL A 101 18.56 11.40 9.07
CA VAL A 101 19.06 11.90 10.35
C VAL A 101 20.36 11.19 10.66
N VAL A 102 21.36 11.90 11.16
CA VAL A 102 22.62 11.27 11.60
C VAL A 102 22.40 10.63 12.97
N ALA A 103 22.76 9.36 13.13
CA ALA A 103 22.45 8.60 14.34
C ALA A 103 23.17 9.10 15.60
N SER A 104 24.27 9.84 15.45
CA SER A 104 24.99 10.50 16.55
C SER A 104 24.32 11.79 17.03
N ASP A 105 23.34 12.32 16.30
CA ASP A 105 22.70 13.58 16.62
C ASP A 105 21.49 13.36 17.55
N ALA A 106 21.57 13.92 18.75
CA ALA A 106 20.49 13.84 19.74
C ALA A 106 19.28 14.72 19.35
N SER A 107 19.50 15.78 18.56
CA SER A 107 18.47 16.72 18.13
C SER A 107 17.50 16.14 17.09
N ARG A 108 17.86 14.99 16.48
CA ARG A 108 17.15 14.34 15.37
C ARG A 108 16.94 15.27 14.16
N GLU A 109 17.80 16.27 13.97
CA GLU A 109 17.70 17.17 12.83
C GLU A 109 17.84 16.42 11.49
N VAL A 110 16.95 16.74 10.57
CA VAL A 110 16.95 16.17 9.21
C VAL A 110 18.03 16.86 8.40
N VAL A 111 19.11 16.13 8.11
CA VAL A 111 20.25 16.61 7.31
C VAL A 111 19.85 16.88 5.87
N CYS A 112 19.08 15.96 5.29
CA CYS A 112 18.49 16.14 3.98
C CYS A 112 17.24 15.26 3.83
N SER A 113 16.37 15.63 2.89
CA SER A 113 15.20 14.84 2.54
C SER A 113 15.35 14.24 1.16
N GLY A 114 14.82 13.02 0.99
CA GLY A 114 14.84 12.29 -0.27
C GLY A 114 13.55 11.51 -0.46
N VAL A 115 13.36 11.00 -1.67
CA VAL A 115 12.19 10.20 -2.05
C VAL A 115 12.61 8.74 -2.19
N VAL A 116 11.90 7.81 -1.57
CA VAL A 116 12.20 6.37 -1.74
C VAL A 116 12.02 5.98 -3.21
N SER A 117 13.07 5.49 -3.86
CA SER A 117 12.99 4.97 -5.23
C SER A 117 12.76 3.45 -5.25
N SER A 118 13.38 2.72 -4.31
CA SER A 118 13.26 1.27 -4.24
C SER A 118 13.46 0.80 -2.80
N VAL A 119 12.69 -0.22 -2.40
CA VAL A 119 12.84 -0.93 -1.13
C VAL A 119 13.10 -2.41 -1.42
N ALA A 120 14.13 -2.98 -0.83
CA ALA A 120 14.49 -4.39 -0.93
C ALA A 120 14.80 -4.95 0.46
N GLN A 121 14.77 -6.28 0.62
CA GLN A 121 14.96 -6.93 1.93
C GLN A 121 16.26 -6.54 2.65
N GLY A 122 17.31 -6.13 1.93
CA GLY A 122 18.60 -5.74 2.53
C GLY A 122 19.07 -4.32 2.22
N ASN A 123 18.31 -3.53 1.46
CA ASN A 123 18.70 -2.15 1.13
C ASN A 123 17.49 -1.28 0.74
N ILE A 124 17.65 0.03 0.94
CA ILE A 124 16.68 1.05 0.54
C ILE A 124 17.39 2.11 -0.30
N ARG A 125 16.80 2.50 -1.42
CA ARG A 125 17.35 3.50 -2.34
C ARG A 125 16.54 4.78 -2.24
N LEU A 126 17.21 5.91 -2.09
CA LEU A 126 16.61 7.24 -2.02
C LEU A 126 17.09 8.09 -3.19
N ALA A 127 16.17 8.81 -3.84
CA ALA A 127 16.45 9.77 -4.89
C ALA A 127 16.42 11.19 -4.34
N PHE A 128 17.41 12.00 -4.71
CA PHE A 128 17.58 13.39 -4.29
C PHE A 128 17.55 14.30 -5.52
N ASP A 129 16.74 15.35 -5.46
CA ASP A 129 16.64 16.38 -6.50
C ASP A 129 17.85 17.33 -6.48
N ASP A 130 18.30 17.75 -5.28
CA ASP A 130 19.51 18.51 -5.01
C ASP A 130 19.93 18.27 -3.54
N GLY A 131 21.21 18.43 -3.19
CA GLY A 131 21.66 18.38 -1.78
C GLY A 131 22.48 17.15 -1.33
N ARG A 132 22.99 16.33 -2.25
CA ARG A 132 23.96 15.27 -1.90
C ARG A 132 25.21 15.82 -1.20
N ALA A 133 25.57 17.08 -1.39
CA ALA A 133 26.72 17.69 -0.74
C ALA A 133 26.73 17.51 0.80
N ALA A 134 25.56 17.39 1.44
CA ALA A 134 25.44 17.13 2.87
C ALA A 134 25.75 15.67 3.29
N LEU A 135 25.76 14.74 2.33
CA LEU A 135 26.10 13.32 2.52
C LEU A 135 27.55 12.99 2.12
N ASP A 136 28.26 13.90 1.43
CA ASP A 136 29.61 13.67 0.88
C ASP A 136 30.76 13.77 1.92
N GLY A 137 30.44 13.62 3.21
CA GLY A 137 31.43 13.40 4.28
C GLY A 137 31.68 11.91 4.51
N ASP A 138 32.71 11.36 3.87
CA ASP A 138 33.16 9.97 3.98
C ASP A 138 33.76 9.65 5.37
N ASP A 139 32.93 9.27 6.36
CA ASP A 139 33.38 8.88 7.71
C ASP A 139 32.72 7.60 8.27
N GLY A 140 32.06 6.76 7.46
CA GLY A 140 31.33 5.59 8.02
C GLY A 140 30.18 5.98 8.95
N ARG A 141 29.59 7.17 8.74
CA ARG A 141 28.47 7.68 9.53
C ARG A 141 27.28 6.74 9.44
N ILE A 142 26.64 6.56 10.59
CA ILE A 142 25.43 5.78 10.72
C ILE A 142 24.25 6.74 10.60
N PHE A 143 23.31 6.41 9.73
CA PHE A 143 22.11 7.19 9.44
C PHE A 143 20.87 6.47 9.96
N ASN A 144 19.87 7.26 10.33
CA ASN A 144 18.50 6.82 10.54
C ASN A 144 17.62 7.44 9.45
N LEU A 145 16.68 6.67 8.94
CA LEU A 145 15.68 7.12 7.98
C LEU A 145 14.36 7.31 8.70
N LEU A 146 13.84 8.53 8.66
CA LEU A 146 12.58 8.91 9.28
C LEU A 146 11.56 9.22 8.19
N LYS A 147 10.37 8.62 8.27
CA LYS A 147 9.28 8.95 7.36
C LYS A 147 8.77 10.37 7.68
N LEU A 148 8.73 11.23 6.66
CA LEU A 148 8.26 12.62 6.79
C LEU A 148 6.89 12.78 6.13
N ALA A 149 6.16 13.82 6.54
CA ALA A 149 4.93 14.26 5.89
C ALA A 149 5.20 14.66 4.42
N ASN A 150 4.28 14.33 3.52
CA ASN A 150 4.48 14.54 2.10
C ASN A 150 4.08 15.96 1.66
N ASP A 151 4.96 16.93 1.90
CA ASP A 151 4.72 18.33 1.54
C ASP A 151 4.72 18.59 0.01
N VAL A 152 5.22 17.65 -0.80
CA VAL A 152 5.21 17.78 -2.27
C VAL A 152 3.76 17.81 -2.79
N THR A 153 2.88 16.98 -2.23
CA THR A 153 1.48 16.92 -2.65
C THR A 153 0.77 18.25 -2.38
N TYR A 154 0.90 18.81 -1.17
CA TYR A 154 0.32 20.11 -0.82
C TYR A 154 0.84 21.25 -1.70
N ARG A 155 2.17 21.29 -1.93
CA ARG A 155 2.76 22.30 -2.83
C ARG A 155 2.25 22.20 -4.26
N ARG A 156 1.87 21.01 -4.75
CA ARG A 156 1.25 20.83 -6.07
C ARG A 156 -0.21 21.28 -6.07
N LEU A 157 -0.98 20.92 -5.04
CA LEU A 157 -2.38 21.33 -4.88
C LEU A 157 -2.49 22.87 -4.82
N LYS A 158 -1.69 23.53 -3.98
CA LYS A 158 -1.64 24.99 -3.86
C LYS A 158 -1.31 25.68 -5.19
N ARG A 159 -0.26 25.22 -5.88
CA ARG A 159 0.11 25.76 -7.22
C ARG A 159 -1.00 25.57 -8.26
N THR A 160 -1.74 24.47 -8.18
CA THR A 160 -2.87 24.20 -9.07
C THR A 160 -4.02 25.19 -8.83
N LEU A 161 -4.34 25.49 -7.57
CA LEU A 161 -5.33 26.52 -7.22
C LEU A 161 -4.91 27.91 -7.66
N GLU A 162 -3.64 28.27 -7.47
CA GLU A 162 -3.08 29.54 -7.96
C GLU A 162 -3.15 29.65 -9.49
N LYS A 163 -2.91 28.54 -10.21
CA LYS A 163 -3.07 28.47 -11.67
C LYS A 163 -4.54 28.63 -12.07
N LEU A 164 -5.44 27.89 -11.41
CA LEU A 164 -6.88 27.96 -11.65
C LEU A 164 -7.40 29.39 -11.48
N ARG A 165 -6.95 30.12 -10.44
CA ARG A 165 -7.29 31.53 -10.23
C ARG A 165 -6.86 32.44 -11.41
N LYS A 166 -5.73 32.14 -12.03
CA LYS A 166 -5.18 32.88 -13.18
C LYS A 166 -5.78 32.46 -14.52
N CYS A 167 -6.46 31.31 -14.60
CA CYS A 167 -6.98 30.76 -15.86
C CYS A 167 -8.17 31.53 -16.46
N ARG A 168 -8.59 32.68 -15.89
CA ARG A 168 -9.65 33.55 -16.44
C ARG A 168 -9.40 34.02 -17.88
N GLU A 169 -8.15 33.99 -18.33
CA GLU A 169 -7.75 34.49 -19.66
C GLU A 169 -7.46 33.37 -20.68
N VAL A 170 -7.67 32.09 -20.35
CA VAL A 170 -7.19 30.94 -21.16
C VAL A 170 -8.33 30.03 -21.63
N ARG A 171 -8.14 29.44 -22.83
CA ARG A 171 -8.97 28.51 -23.66
C ARG A 171 -9.91 27.48 -22.98
N TYR A 172 -9.84 27.25 -21.66
CA TYR A 172 -10.66 26.27 -20.94
C TYR A 172 -11.88 26.89 -20.24
N ASN A 173 -12.24 28.11 -20.62
CA ASN A 173 -13.27 28.89 -19.95
C ASN A 173 -14.61 28.11 -19.87
N ASP A 174 -15.04 27.49 -20.97
CA ASP A 174 -16.33 26.78 -21.02
C ASP A 174 -16.42 25.65 -19.98
N LEU A 175 -15.39 24.81 -19.84
CA LEU A 175 -15.39 23.73 -18.86
C LEU A 175 -15.37 24.26 -17.42
N VAL A 176 -14.56 25.30 -17.16
CA VAL A 176 -14.50 25.95 -15.84
C VAL A 176 -15.86 26.58 -15.50
N GLU A 177 -16.44 27.31 -16.43
CA GLU A 177 -17.74 27.96 -16.29
C GLU A 177 -18.86 26.94 -16.04
N ILE A 178 -18.88 25.83 -16.77
CA ILE A 178 -19.85 24.75 -16.54
C ILE A 178 -19.67 24.13 -15.16
N LEU A 179 -18.42 23.84 -14.76
CA LEU A 179 -18.14 23.27 -13.44
C LEU A 179 -18.46 24.26 -12.32
N PHE A 180 -18.33 25.57 -12.53
CA PHE A 180 -18.71 26.63 -11.58
C PHE A 180 -20.15 27.14 -11.74
N GLY A 181 -20.91 26.62 -12.71
CA GLY A 181 -22.33 26.89 -12.87
C GLY A 181 -22.65 28.27 -13.44
N THR A 182 -21.65 28.97 -13.98
CA THR A 182 -21.87 30.23 -14.72
C THR A 182 -22.41 29.96 -16.12
N SER A 183 -22.18 28.75 -16.66
CA SER A 183 -22.70 28.27 -17.94
C SER A 183 -23.35 26.89 -17.76
N SER A 184 -24.30 26.54 -18.62
CA SER A 184 -24.94 25.22 -18.64
C SER A 184 -24.22 24.28 -19.62
N PRO A 185 -24.16 22.96 -19.36
CA PRO A 185 -23.61 22.00 -20.30
C PRO A 185 -24.31 22.10 -21.66
N THR A 186 -23.54 22.05 -22.76
CA THR A 186 -24.12 22.18 -24.10
C THR A 186 -25.03 20.99 -24.38
N GLU A 187 -26.34 21.23 -24.52
CA GLU A 187 -27.27 20.21 -24.99
C GLU A 187 -26.94 19.85 -26.44
N VAL A 188 -26.56 18.59 -26.69
CA VAL A 188 -26.36 18.09 -28.04
C VAL A 188 -27.68 17.49 -28.53
N PRO A 189 -28.35 18.06 -29.56
CA PRO A 189 -29.62 17.54 -30.04
C PRO A 189 -29.51 16.09 -30.50
N LEU A 190 -30.51 15.26 -30.15
CA LEU A 190 -30.64 13.86 -30.60
C LEU A 190 -30.69 13.71 -32.14
N SER A 191 -30.88 14.82 -32.86
CA SER A 191 -31.01 14.89 -34.32
C SER A 191 -29.69 14.93 -35.09
N HIS A 192 -28.52 14.98 -34.42
CA HIS A 192 -27.25 14.84 -35.13
C HIS A 192 -27.07 13.39 -35.62
N PRO A 193 -26.93 13.16 -36.95
CA PRO A 193 -26.78 11.82 -37.49
C PRO A 193 -25.53 11.16 -36.91
N GLN A 194 -25.74 10.14 -36.08
CA GLN A 194 -24.65 9.34 -35.55
C GLN A 194 -24.14 8.43 -36.66
N GLN A 195 -22.85 8.50 -36.95
CA GLN A 195 -22.21 7.33 -37.54
C GLN A 195 -22.40 6.17 -36.53
N PRO A 196 -22.82 4.99 -36.99
CA PRO A 196 -22.97 3.84 -36.09
C PRO A 196 -21.66 3.61 -35.35
N LEU A 197 -21.72 3.66 -34.01
CA LEU A 197 -20.58 3.37 -33.15
C LEU A 197 -20.29 1.88 -33.21
N GLU A 198 -19.20 1.52 -33.87
CA GLU A 198 -18.66 0.16 -33.81
C GLU A 198 -17.83 0.02 -32.53
N PHE A 199 -18.38 -0.68 -31.54
CA PHE A 199 -17.72 -0.95 -30.26
C PHE A 199 -16.58 -1.95 -30.44
N PHE A 200 -15.45 -1.69 -29.77
CA PHE A 200 -14.32 -2.63 -29.76
C PHE A 200 -14.65 -3.86 -28.91
N ASN A 201 -15.23 -3.63 -27.73
CA ASN A 201 -15.79 -4.69 -26.91
C ASN A 201 -17.23 -5.01 -27.32
N LYS A 202 -17.45 -6.23 -27.82
CA LYS A 202 -18.77 -6.71 -28.26
C LYS A 202 -19.67 -7.15 -27.11
N ASP A 203 -19.09 -7.39 -25.93
CA ASP A 203 -19.79 -7.93 -24.76
C ASP A 203 -20.30 -6.83 -23.81
N LEU A 204 -20.31 -5.57 -24.25
CA LEU A 204 -20.88 -4.47 -23.47
C LEU A 204 -22.41 -4.61 -23.37
N ASP A 205 -22.96 -4.35 -22.19
CA ASP A 205 -24.41 -4.22 -22.03
C ASP A 205 -24.93 -2.86 -22.49
N GLU A 206 -26.27 -2.73 -22.56
CA GLU A 206 -26.92 -1.52 -23.06
C GLU A 206 -26.61 -0.28 -22.20
N SER A 207 -26.50 -0.42 -20.87
CA SER A 207 -26.16 0.71 -19.99
C SER A 207 -24.74 1.22 -20.24
N GLN A 208 -23.80 0.29 -20.50
CA GLN A 208 -22.42 0.62 -20.85
C GLN A 208 -22.33 1.26 -22.25
N LYS A 209 -23.05 0.72 -23.25
CA LYS A 209 -23.11 1.30 -24.61
C LYS A 209 -23.69 2.71 -24.59
N GLU A 210 -24.77 2.93 -23.83
CA GLU A 210 -25.36 4.24 -23.68
C GLU A 210 -24.38 5.22 -23.04
N ALA A 211 -23.71 4.82 -21.96
CA ALA A 211 -22.70 5.65 -21.29
C ALA A 211 -21.55 6.03 -22.24
N VAL A 212 -21.02 5.07 -23.02
CA VAL A 212 -19.98 5.35 -24.03
C VAL A 212 -20.49 6.36 -25.07
N ALA A 213 -21.66 6.10 -25.66
CA ALA A 213 -22.22 6.97 -26.69
C ALA A 213 -22.49 8.38 -26.13
N PHE A 214 -23.01 8.48 -24.91
CA PHE A 214 -23.24 9.73 -24.21
C PHE A 214 -21.93 10.50 -23.96
N SER A 215 -20.91 9.85 -23.39
CA SER A 215 -19.61 10.47 -23.15
C SER A 215 -18.93 10.96 -24.42
N LEU A 216 -19.11 10.27 -25.55
CA LEU A 216 -18.59 10.68 -26.85
C LEU A 216 -19.36 11.85 -27.47
N ARG A 217 -20.66 12.01 -27.14
CA ARG A 217 -21.50 13.13 -27.60
C ARG A 217 -21.23 14.42 -26.86
N GLN A 218 -21.02 14.34 -25.54
CA GLN A 218 -20.79 15.52 -24.72
C GLN A 218 -19.57 16.31 -25.20
N LYS A 219 -19.69 17.64 -25.26
CA LYS A 219 -18.61 18.51 -25.72
C LYS A 219 -17.62 18.80 -24.59
N GLU A 220 -18.13 19.21 -23.43
CA GLU A 220 -17.29 19.69 -22.32
C GLU A 220 -17.20 18.67 -21.19
N LEU A 221 -18.33 18.13 -20.73
CA LEU A 221 -18.40 17.34 -19.49
C LEU A 221 -19.30 16.12 -19.63
N ALA A 222 -18.79 14.96 -19.21
CA ALA A 222 -19.58 13.75 -19.01
C ALA A 222 -19.21 13.07 -17.68
N VAL A 223 -20.20 12.50 -17.01
CA VAL A 223 -20.04 11.74 -15.77
C VAL A 223 -20.57 10.33 -15.96
N ILE A 224 -19.73 9.32 -15.73
CA ILE A 224 -20.12 7.92 -15.68
C ILE A 224 -20.20 7.51 -14.21
N HIS A 225 -21.42 7.31 -13.72
CA HIS A 225 -21.63 6.74 -12.39
C HIS A 225 -21.56 5.22 -12.50
N GLY A 226 -20.51 4.63 -11.93
CA GLY A 226 -20.26 3.19 -11.98
C GLY A 226 -20.36 2.52 -10.61
N PRO A 227 -21.56 2.08 -10.20
CA PRO A 227 -21.77 1.28 -8.99
C PRO A 227 -20.91 0.01 -8.94
N PRO A 228 -20.82 -0.67 -7.77
CA PRO A 228 -19.97 -1.83 -7.59
C PRO A 228 -20.29 -2.96 -8.59
N GLY A 229 -19.25 -3.49 -9.25
CA GLY A 229 -19.39 -4.63 -10.16
C GLY A 229 -20.00 -4.31 -11.53
N THR A 230 -20.29 -3.05 -11.85
CA THR A 230 -20.95 -2.66 -13.12
C THR A 230 -20.03 -2.53 -14.34
N GLY A 231 -18.73 -2.80 -14.16
CA GLY A 231 -17.76 -2.73 -15.27
C GLY A 231 -17.29 -1.32 -15.63
N LYS A 232 -17.34 -0.34 -14.70
CA LYS A 232 -16.84 1.05 -14.88
C LYS A 232 -15.53 1.14 -15.65
N THR A 233 -14.50 0.40 -15.24
CA THR A 233 -13.19 0.38 -15.90
C THR A 233 -13.29 -0.16 -17.33
N THR A 234 -14.10 -1.19 -17.58
CA THR A 234 -14.36 -1.72 -18.94
C THR A 234 -15.02 -0.65 -19.83
N THR A 235 -16.02 0.07 -19.31
CA THR A 235 -16.68 1.17 -20.01
C THR A 235 -15.70 2.31 -20.32
N LEU A 236 -14.85 2.70 -19.36
CA LEU A 236 -13.84 3.74 -19.56
C LEU A 236 -12.81 3.35 -20.62
N VAL A 237 -12.37 2.09 -20.65
CA VAL A 237 -11.45 1.59 -21.67
C VAL A 237 -12.06 1.75 -23.05
N GLU A 238 -13.34 1.39 -23.22
CA GLU A 238 -14.06 1.60 -24.49
C GLU A 238 -14.14 3.09 -24.85
N VAL A 239 -14.48 3.98 -23.90
CA VAL A 239 -14.49 5.43 -24.13
C VAL A 239 -13.13 5.93 -24.63
N VAL A 240 -12.04 5.52 -23.97
CA VAL A 240 -10.66 5.89 -24.34
C VAL A 240 -10.32 5.39 -25.74
N LEU A 241 -10.66 4.14 -26.06
CA LEU A 241 -10.44 3.56 -27.39
C LEU A 241 -11.19 4.32 -28.48
N GLN A 242 -12.44 4.70 -28.23
CA GLN A 242 -13.25 5.47 -29.18
C GLN A 242 -12.73 6.91 -29.36
N CYS A 243 -12.28 7.56 -28.29
CA CYS A 243 -11.61 8.87 -28.39
C CYS A 243 -10.32 8.76 -29.23
N ALA A 244 -9.47 7.77 -28.96
CA ALA A 244 -8.24 7.56 -29.71
C ALA A 244 -8.50 7.19 -31.18
N LYS A 245 -9.53 6.38 -31.48
CA LYS A 245 -9.96 6.04 -32.85
C LYS A 245 -10.34 7.30 -33.65
N ARG A 246 -10.87 8.33 -32.99
CA ARG A 246 -11.23 9.62 -33.58
C ARG A 246 -10.03 10.59 -33.72
N GLY A 247 -8.83 10.16 -33.32
CA GLY A 247 -7.60 10.94 -33.40
C GLY A 247 -7.29 11.77 -32.15
N SER A 248 -8.15 11.76 -31.14
CA SER A 248 -7.96 12.55 -29.93
C SER A 248 -6.82 12.03 -29.07
N LYS A 249 -5.97 12.94 -28.58
CA LYS A 249 -4.97 12.64 -27.54
C LYS A 249 -5.61 12.64 -26.15
N VAL A 250 -5.50 11.53 -25.44
CA VAL A 250 -6.22 11.29 -24.19
C VAL A 250 -5.28 11.27 -22.98
N LEU A 251 -5.58 12.08 -21.96
CA LEU A 251 -4.96 12.01 -20.64
C LEU A 251 -5.89 11.23 -19.71
N VAL A 252 -5.42 10.12 -19.14
CA VAL A 252 -6.20 9.32 -18.17
C VAL A 252 -5.54 9.42 -16.81
N CYS A 253 -6.32 9.81 -15.81
CA CYS A 253 -5.86 10.01 -14.44
C CYS A 253 -6.72 9.26 -13.42
N ALA A 254 -6.13 8.92 -12.28
CA ALA A 254 -6.85 8.43 -11.12
C ALA A 254 -6.13 8.85 -9.81
N PRO A 255 -6.79 8.85 -8.65
CA PRO A 255 -6.15 9.20 -7.38
C PRO A 255 -5.13 8.15 -6.91
N SER A 256 -5.32 6.86 -7.24
CA SER A 256 -4.47 5.76 -6.77
C SER A 256 -3.66 5.09 -7.89
N ASN A 257 -2.47 4.57 -7.58
CA ASN A 257 -1.65 3.84 -8.56
C ASN A 257 -2.37 2.59 -9.07
N VAL A 258 -3.09 1.87 -8.21
CA VAL A 258 -3.80 0.64 -8.57
C VAL A 258 -4.88 0.91 -9.60
N ALA A 259 -5.65 1.99 -9.45
CA ALA A 259 -6.67 2.37 -10.43
C ALA A 259 -6.05 2.69 -11.81
N VAL A 260 -4.95 3.45 -11.83
CA VAL A 260 -4.24 3.74 -13.09
C VAL A 260 -3.70 2.46 -13.72
N ASP A 261 -3.08 1.60 -12.93
CA ASP A 261 -2.45 0.37 -13.39
C ASP A 261 -3.49 -0.60 -13.98
N ASN A 262 -4.67 -0.73 -13.38
CA ASN A 262 -5.78 -1.51 -13.93
C ASN A 262 -6.20 -1.02 -15.34
N LEU A 263 -6.21 0.30 -15.56
CA LEU A 263 -6.49 0.88 -16.89
C LEU A 263 -5.35 0.60 -17.88
N VAL A 264 -4.10 0.70 -17.45
CA VAL A 264 -2.94 0.38 -18.31
C VAL A 264 -2.96 -1.08 -18.75
N GLU A 265 -3.26 -2.00 -17.83
CA GLU A 265 -3.35 -3.44 -18.15
C GLU A 265 -4.37 -3.68 -19.28
N ARG A 266 -5.59 -3.14 -19.15
CA ARG A 266 -6.65 -3.29 -20.15
C ARG A 266 -6.34 -2.61 -21.49
N LEU A 267 -5.64 -1.48 -21.46
CA LEU A 267 -5.22 -0.79 -22.69
C LEU A 267 -3.97 -1.41 -23.33
N SER A 268 -3.18 -2.19 -22.58
CA SER A 268 -1.92 -2.76 -23.08
C SER A 268 -2.09 -3.85 -24.13
N ASP A 269 -3.27 -4.47 -24.19
CA ASP A 269 -3.63 -5.47 -25.20
C ASP A 269 -4.18 -4.85 -26.51
N THR A 270 -4.24 -3.51 -26.57
CA THR A 270 -4.77 -2.76 -27.71
C THR A 270 -3.63 -2.22 -28.59
N PRO A 271 -3.89 -1.86 -29.87
CA PRO A 271 -2.85 -1.32 -30.75
C PRO A 271 -2.41 0.12 -30.40
N LEU A 272 -3.00 0.74 -29.36
CA LEU A 272 -2.69 2.12 -28.97
C LEU A 272 -1.29 2.26 -28.36
N LYS A 273 -0.67 3.41 -28.60
CA LYS A 273 0.60 3.78 -27.93
C LYS A 273 0.31 4.32 -26.54
N VAL A 274 0.44 3.43 -25.55
CA VAL A 274 0.13 3.70 -24.15
C VAL A 274 1.40 4.05 -23.37
N VAL A 275 1.39 5.17 -22.64
CA VAL A 275 2.49 5.60 -21.76
C VAL A 275 2.00 5.82 -20.33
N ARG A 276 2.60 5.13 -19.36
CA ARG A 276 2.33 5.27 -17.93
C ARG A 276 3.38 6.18 -17.27
N LEU A 277 2.94 7.31 -16.71
CA LEU A 277 3.78 8.24 -15.95
C LEU A 277 3.76 7.88 -14.47
N GLY A 278 4.89 7.51 -13.91
CA GLY A 278 5.02 7.19 -12.49
C GLY A 278 6.28 6.38 -12.24
N HIS A 279 6.70 6.31 -10.98
CA HIS A 279 7.93 5.60 -10.63
C HIS A 279 7.75 4.08 -10.89
N PRO A 280 8.63 3.40 -11.65
CA PRO A 280 8.49 2.00 -12.02
C PRO A 280 8.30 1.06 -10.83
N ALA A 281 8.93 1.37 -9.71
CA ALA A 281 8.84 0.59 -8.48
C ALA A 281 7.44 0.62 -7.81
N ARG A 282 6.53 1.53 -8.22
CA ARG A 282 5.14 1.57 -7.77
C ARG A 282 4.17 0.83 -8.71
N LEU A 283 4.68 0.29 -9.82
CA LEU A 283 3.87 -0.32 -10.88
C LEU A 283 3.85 -1.84 -10.74
N LEU A 284 2.77 -2.46 -11.20
CA LEU A 284 2.73 -3.92 -11.36
C LEU A 284 3.78 -4.38 -12.40
N PRO A 285 4.47 -5.53 -12.19
CA PRO A 285 5.55 -5.99 -13.06
C PRO A 285 5.15 -6.13 -14.55
N GLY A 286 3.92 -6.56 -14.83
CA GLY A 286 3.40 -6.67 -16.21
C GLY A 286 3.25 -5.33 -16.92
N ILE A 287 3.03 -4.26 -16.15
CA ILE A 287 2.77 -2.90 -16.65
C ILE A 287 4.06 -2.09 -16.78
N ALA A 288 5.11 -2.45 -16.04
CA ALA A 288 6.37 -1.70 -16.00
C ALA A 288 6.97 -1.40 -17.39
N ARG A 289 6.72 -2.26 -18.38
CA ARG A 289 7.13 -2.07 -19.79
C ARG A 289 6.53 -0.83 -20.46
N HIS A 290 5.37 -0.37 -19.99
CA HIS A 290 4.67 0.82 -20.49
C HIS A 290 5.03 2.08 -19.70
N SER A 291 5.88 1.98 -18.68
CA SER A 291 6.32 3.15 -17.93
C SER A 291 7.18 4.07 -18.81
N LEU A 292 7.07 5.39 -18.60
CA LEU A 292 7.90 6.36 -19.31
C LEU A 292 9.39 6.01 -19.22
N ASP A 293 9.85 5.58 -18.05
CA ASP A 293 11.24 5.22 -17.81
C ASP A 293 11.67 3.98 -18.61
N ALA A 294 10.81 2.95 -18.69
CA ALA A 294 11.09 1.76 -19.48
C ALA A 294 11.06 2.01 -20.99
N ILE A 295 10.17 2.90 -21.45
CA ILE A 295 10.10 3.32 -22.86
C ILE A 295 11.32 4.14 -23.22
N LEU A 296 11.72 5.08 -22.35
CA LEU A 296 12.93 5.86 -22.53
C LEU A 296 14.15 4.95 -22.58
N ALA A 297 14.26 3.96 -21.69
CA ALA A 297 15.37 3.00 -21.68
C ALA A 297 15.50 2.14 -22.95
N ARG A 298 14.43 2.01 -23.75
CA ARG A 298 14.40 1.26 -25.00
C ARG A 298 14.53 2.14 -26.24
N SER A 299 14.50 3.46 -26.06
CA SER A 299 14.60 4.42 -27.17
C SER A 299 16.04 4.55 -27.64
N ASP A 300 16.23 4.86 -28.93
CA ASP A 300 17.55 5.08 -29.52
C ASP A 300 18.29 6.27 -28.85
N ASP A 301 17.53 7.22 -28.30
CA ASP A 301 18.06 8.35 -27.53
C ASP A 301 18.75 7.90 -26.21
N PHE A 302 18.51 6.68 -25.75
CA PHE A 302 19.04 6.19 -24.46
C PHE A 302 20.53 5.89 -24.47
N GLY A 303 21.08 5.40 -25.59
CA GLY A 303 22.53 5.10 -25.66
C GLY A 303 23.36 6.34 -25.31
N ILE A 304 22.95 7.45 -25.90
CA ILE A 304 23.52 8.78 -25.67
C ILE A 304 23.34 9.25 -24.21
N ILE A 305 22.14 9.10 -23.64
CA ILE A 305 21.85 9.45 -22.24
C ILE A 305 22.71 8.60 -21.29
N GLY A 306 22.89 7.32 -21.62
CA GLY A 306 23.72 6.38 -20.88
C GLY A 306 25.19 6.79 -20.83
N ASP A 307 25.73 7.25 -21.95
CA ASP A 307 27.13 7.69 -22.04
C ASP A 307 27.38 8.97 -21.22
N ILE A 308 26.47 9.94 -21.28
CA ILE A 308 26.55 11.15 -20.44
C ILE A 308 26.46 10.80 -18.95
N ARG A 309 25.60 9.85 -18.55
CA ARG A 309 25.52 9.39 -17.16
C ARG A 309 26.82 8.73 -16.70
N LYS A 310 27.45 7.91 -17.52
CA LYS A 310 28.76 7.30 -17.22
C LYS A 310 29.84 8.36 -17.04
N GLU A 311 29.86 9.41 -17.88
CA GLU A 311 30.81 10.52 -17.74
C GLU A 311 30.58 11.29 -16.43
N ILE A 312 29.32 11.58 -16.07
CA ILE A 312 28.97 12.22 -14.80
C ILE A 312 29.41 11.37 -13.61
N ASP A 313 29.10 10.06 -13.61
CA ASP A 313 29.48 9.15 -12.52
C ASP A 313 31.01 9.03 -12.40
N GLY A 314 31.72 9.00 -13.53
CA GLY A 314 33.18 9.03 -13.59
C GLY A 314 33.76 10.28 -12.94
N LEU A 315 33.27 11.47 -13.35
CA LEU A 315 33.70 12.75 -12.80
C LEU A 315 33.34 12.92 -11.32
N MET A 316 32.19 12.41 -10.88
CA MET A 316 31.83 12.39 -9.46
C MET A 316 32.81 11.56 -8.64
N SER A 317 33.24 10.40 -9.15
CA SER A 317 34.24 9.58 -8.45
C SER A 317 35.61 10.25 -8.33
N VAL A 318 36.01 11.01 -9.36
CA VAL A 318 37.26 11.77 -9.39
C VAL A 318 37.19 12.97 -8.47
N ALA A 319 36.08 13.70 -8.48
CA ALA A 319 35.84 14.85 -7.60
C ALA A 319 35.88 14.45 -6.11
N ALA A 320 35.30 13.30 -5.76
CA ALA A 320 35.31 12.77 -4.38
C ALA A 320 36.70 12.33 -3.90
N LYS A 321 37.59 11.87 -4.80
CA LYS A 321 38.94 11.39 -4.48
C LYS A 321 40.01 12.49 -4.52
N SER A 322 39.72 13.66 -5.08
CA SER A 322 40.70 14.73 -5.26
C SER A 322 40.95 15.52 -3.97
N LYS A 323 42.21 15.56 -3.50
CA LYS A 323 42.65 16.39 -2.36
C LYS A 323 42.91 17.86 -2.73
N SER A 324 42.91 18.23 -4.01
CA SER A 324 43.19 19.58 -4.50
C SER A 324 41.89 20.36 -4.76
N LYS A 325 41.76 21.54 -4.12
CA LYS A 325 40.59 22.43 -4.24
C LYS A 325 40.34 22.92 -5.67
N ASP A 326 41.39 23.29 -6.42
CA ASP A 326 41.24 23.80 -7.80
C ASP A 326 40.77 22.74 -8.80
N LYS A 327 41.34 21.52 -8.74
CA LYS A 327 40.90 20.40 -9.58
C LYS A 327 39.48 19.94 -9.25
N SER A 328 39.10 20.04 -7.98
CA SER A 328 37.75 19.75 -7.52
C SER A 328 36.75 20.79 -8.09
N TYR A 329 37.08 22.09 -8.03
CA TYR A 329 36.24 23.17 -8.57
C TYR A 329 36.00 23.05 -10.08
N GLN A 330 37.05 22.78 -10.87
CA GLN A 330 36.93 22.54 -12.31
C GLN A 330 36.05 21.31 -12.63
N SER A 331 36.18 20.25 -11.83
CA SER A 331 35.35 19.05 -11.98
C SER A 331 33.87 19.33 -11.68
N TYR A 332 33.57 20.15 -10.67
CA TYR A 332 32.20 20.58 -10.36
C TYR A 332 31.59 21.48 -11.44
N GLY A 333 32.38 22.36 -12.07
CA GLY A 333 31.95 23.16 -13.22
C GLY A 333 31.52 22.27 -14.40
N LYS A 334 32.39 21.33 -14.79
CA LYS A 334 32.10 20.37 -15.87
C LYS A 334 30.92 19.44 -15.53
N LEU A 335 30.80 19.01 -14.27
CA LEU A 335 29.62 18.26 -13.79
C LEU A 335 28.32 19.06 -13.96
N GLY A 336 28.34 20.37 -13.71
CA GLY A 336 27.18 21.24 -13.92
C GLY A 336 26.74 21.32 -15.38
N GLU A 337 27.70 21.43 -16.31
CA GLU A 337 27.43 21.47 -17.75
C GLU A 337 26.84 20.14 -18.26
N LEU A 338 27.47 19.01 -17.90
CA LEU A 338 26.97 17.69 -18.28
C LEU A 338 25.59 17.39 -17.69
N ARG A 339 25.31 17.85 -16.46
CA ARG A 339 23.96 17.74 -15.87
C ARG A 339 22.92 18.56 -16.63
N LYS A 340 23.27 19.77 -17.08
CA LYS A 340 22.39 20.60 -17.93
C LYS A 340 22.13 19.92 -19.27
N GLU A 341 23.17 19.39 -19.89
CA GLU A 341 23.06 18.67 -21.17
C GLU A 341 22.21 17.40 -21.03
N LEU A 342 22.46 16.58 -19.99
CA LEU A 342 21.67 15.40 -19.67
C LEU A 342 20.18 15.76 -19.55
N LYS A 343 19.87 16.80 -18.77
CA LYS A 343 18.50 17.26 -18.54
C LYS A 343 17.83 17.71 -19.84
N GLU A 344 18.55 18.42 -20.70
CA GLU A 344 18.01 18.89 -21.98
C GLU A 344 17.77 17.76 -22.98
N ARG A 345 18.67 16.77 -23.05
CA ARG A 345 18.48 15.58 -23.89
C ARG A 345 17.33 14.71 -23.38
N GLU A 346 17.24 14.48 -22.07
CA GLU A 346 16.11 13.78 -21.46
C GLU A 346 14.79 14.51 -21.71
N ARG A 347 14.77 15.84 -21.58
CA ARG A 347 13.59 16.67 -21.85
C ARG A 347 13.06 16.46 -23.27
N ARG A 348 13.95 16.49 -24.27
CA ARG A 348 13.58 16.29 -25.69
C ARG A 348 13.09 14.86 -25.96
N ALA A 349 13.77 13.86 -25.42
CA ALA A 349 13.38 12.45 -25.57
C ALA A 349 11.99 12.20 -24.95
N ILE A 350 11.77 12.71 -23.73
CA ILE A 350 10.46 12.61 -23.05
C ILE A 350 9.38 13.34 -23.86
N GLY A 351 9.63 14.56 -24.32
CA GLY A 351 8.68 15.31 -25.14
C GLY A 351 8.27 14.56 -26.41
N ARG A 352 9.21 13.88 -27.09
CA ARG A 352 8.94 13.05 -28.26
C ARG A 352 8.11 11.81 -27.92
N ILE A 353 8.47 11.09 -26.86
CA ILE A 353 7.74 9.89 -26.41
C ILE A 353 6.28 10.24 -26.08
N LEU A 354 6.09 11.30 -25.29
CA LEU A 354 4.76 11.75 -24.87
C LEU A 354 3.94 12.27 -26.06
N SER A 355 4.54 13.04 -26.96
CA SER A 355 3.83 13.57 -28.13
C SER A 355 3.35 12.47 -29.09
N ASN A 356 4.09 11.36 -29.16
CA ASN A 356 3.77 10.21 -29.99
C ASN A 356 2.78 9.23 -29.34
N ALA A 357 2.50 9.37 -28.04
CA ALA A 357 1.54 8.52 -27.33
C ALA A 357 0.11 8.86 -27.75
N ASP A 358 -0.77 7.87 -27.82
CA ASP A 358 -2.20 8.08 -28.03
C ASP A 358 -2.91 8.31 -26.69
N VAL A 359 -2.44 7.60 -25.66
CA VAL A 359 -2.97 7.67 -24.30
C VAL A 359 -1.82 7.81 -23.31
N VAL A 360 -1.90 8.84 -22.47
CA VAL A 360 -0.98 9.04 -21.34
C VAL A 360 -1.73 8.79 -20.04
N LEU A 361 -1.23 7.89 -19.21
CA LEU A 361 -1.84 7.50 -17.94
C LEU A 361 -1.00 7.93 -16.75
N SER A 362 -1.60 8.56 -15.73
CA SER A 362 -0.86 9.02 -14.55
C SER A 362 -1.74 9.09 -13.31
N THR A 363 -1.13 9.24 -12.12
CA THR A 363 -1.93 9.68 -10.95
C THR A 363 -2.22 11.17 -11.08
N LEU A 364 -3.30 11.66 -10.47
CA LEU A 364 -3.66 13.09 -10.48
C LEU A 364 -2.47 13.98 -10.06
N THR A 365 -1.76 13.59 -9.00
CA THR A 365 -0.58 14.30 -8.50
C THR A 365 0.62 14.27 -9.44
N THR A 366 0.70 13.33 -10.37
CA THR A 366 1.77 13.21 -11.38
C THR A 366 1.44 14.01 -12.64
N ALA A 367 0.16 14.31 -12.87
CA ALA A 367 -0.30 15.17 -13.95
C ALA A 367 0.00 16.67 -13.73
N SER A 368 0.70 17.02 -12.65
CA SER A 368 1.07 18.38 -12.30
C SER A 368 2.10 19.01 -13.26
N ASP A 369 2.17 20.34 -13.23
CA ASP A 369 3.05 21.13 -14.10
C ASP A 369 4.56 20.97 -13.82
N ASP A 370 4.95 20.44 -12.66
CA ASP A 370 6.35 20.08 -12.38
C ASP A 370 6.75 18.70 -12.92
N GLY A 371 5.77 17.87 -13.28
CA GLY A 371 5.92 16.51 -13.78
C GLY A 371 6.36 16.40 -15.25
N PRO A 372 6.36 15.17 -15.82
CA PRO A 372 6.76 14.94 -17.21
C PRO A 372 5.88 15.66 -18.25
N LEU A 373 4.63 15.99 -17.91
CA LEU A 373 3.68 16.66 -18.80
C LEU A 373 4.05 18.12 -19.13
N LYS A 374 5.02 18.71 -18.43
CA LYS A 374 5.56 20.03 -18.80
C LYS A 374 6.32 20.06 -20.12
N ASN A 375 6.70 18.88 -20.62
CA ASN A 375 7.41 18.72 -21.89
C ASN A 375 6.44 18.70 -23.08
N LEU A 376 5.15 18.84 -22.84
CA LEU A 376 4.09 18.93 -23.84
C LEU A 376 3.51 20.35 -23.86
N PRO A 377 3.01 20.82 -25.01
CA PRO A 377 2.26 22.07 -25.06
C PRO A 377 0.97 21.95 -24.24
N GLU A 378 0.46 23.07 -23.73
CA GLU A 378 -0.72 23.06 -22.85
C GLU A 378 -1.98 22.50 -23.53
N SER A 379 -2.12 22.69 -24.85
CA SER A 379 -3.23 22.18 -25.66
C SER A 379 -2.94 20.84 -26.33
N HIS A 380 -2.09 20.00 -25.72
CA HIS A 380 -1.76 18.70 -26.29
C HIS A 380 -2.92 17.70 -26.18
N PHE A 381 -3.64 17.70 -25.06
CA PHE A 381 -4.73 16.76 -24.82
C PHE A 381 -6.08 17.36 -25.20
N GLU A 382 -6.91 16.56 -25.84
CA GLU A 382 -8.29 16.93 -26.19
C GLU A 382 -9.29 16.47 -25.12
N VAL A 383 -8.98 15.34 -24.46
CA VAL A 383 -9.86 14.73 -23.44
C VAL A 383 -9.06 14.34 -22.21
N ALA A 384 -9.52 14.77 -21.04
CA ALA A 384 -9.06 14.28 -19.74
C ALA A 384 -10.10 13.31 -19.15
N VAL A 385 -9.69 12.08 -18.86
CA VAL A 385 -10.52 11.07 -18.19
C VAL A 385 -10.03 10.92 -16.76
N ILE A 386 -10.92 11.02 -15.77
CA ILE A 386 -10.60 10.78 -14.36
C ILE A 386 -11.40 9.59 -13.84
N ASP A 387 -10.72 8.48 -13.60
CA ASP A 387 -11.30 7.31 -12.91
C ASP A 387 -11.19 7.48 -11.39
N GLU A 388 -12.11 6.84 -10.67
CA GLU A 388 -12.29 6.96 -9.22
C GLU A 388 -12.33 8.43 -8.73
N CYS A 389 -13.00 9.30 -9.50
CA CYS A 389 -13.11 10.73 -9.20
C CYS A 389 -13.76 11.02 -7.84
N SER A 390 -14.64 10.14 -7.37
CA SER A 390 -15.29 10.22 -6.06
C SER A 390 -14.38 9.93 -4.86
N GLN A 391 -13.12 9.52 -5.08
CA GLN A 391 -12.12 9.34 -4.04
C GLN A 391 -11.01 10.40 -4.10
N ALA A 392 -11.11 11.34 -5.03
CA ALA A 392 -10.13 12.40 -5.19
C ALA A 392 -10.63 13.69 -4.52
N LEU A 393 -9.71 14.41 -3.87
CA LEU A 393 -9.93 15.80 -3.53
C LEU A 393 -10.23 16.59 -4.81
N GLU A 394 -11.23 17.46 -4.78
CA GLU A 394 -11.59 18.26 -5.95
C GLU A 394 -10.39 19.03 -6.53
N VAL A 395 -9.56 19.59 -5.65
CA VAL A 395 -8.35 20.33 -6.03
C VAL A 395 -7.37 19.47 -6.83
N ALA A 396 -7.27 18.17 -6.54
CA ALA A 396 -6.40 17.26 -7.26
C ALA A 396 -6.89 17.01 -8.70
N CYS A 397 -8.20 16.98 -8.93
CA CYS A 397 -8.79 16.81 -10.25
C CYS A 397 -8.40 17.95 -11.21
N TRP A 398 -8.27 19.18 -10.70
CA TRP A 398 -7.85 20.34 -11.48
C TRP A 398 -6.45 20.19 -12.13
N MET A 399 -5.58 19.33 -11.61
CA MET A 399 -4.29 19.04 -12.25
C MET A 399 -4.45 18.41 -13.64
N ALA A 400 -5.49 17.59 -13.82
CA ALA A 400 -5.80 16.96 -15.09
C ALA A 400 -6.78 17.79 -15.93
N LEU A 401 -7.78 18.42 -15.29
CA LEU A 401 -8.79 19.22 -16.00
C LEU A 401 -8.19 20.43 -16.73
N LEU A 402 -7.16 21.08 -16.17
CA LEU A 402 -6.50 22.22 -16.82
C LEU A 402 -5.62 21.83 -18.02
N ARG A 403 -5.61 20.55 -18.43
CA ARG A 403 -4.82 20.04 -19.55
C ARG A 403 -5.65 19.69 -20.79
N ALA A 404 -6.98 19.71 -20.69
CA ALA A 404 -7.87 19.36 -21.80
C ALA A 404 -9.18 20.18 -21.75
N PRO A 405 -9.76 20.52 -22.91
CA PRO A 405 -11.04 21.25 -22.99
C PRO A 405 -12.26 20.40 -22.61
N LYS A 406 -12.15 19.07 -22.74
CA LYS A 406 -13.21 18.12 -22.38
C LYS A 406 -12.77 17.24 -21.23
N CYS A 407 -13.66 16.98 -20.27
CA CYS A 407 -13.42 15.99 -19.23
C CYS A 407 -14.52 14.91 -19.13
N ILE A 408 -14.09 13.71 -18.76
CA ILE A 408 -14.94 12.56 -18.49
C ILE A 408 -14.62 12.08 -17.08
N LEU A 409 -15.54 12.29 -16.16
CA LEU A 409 -15.42 11.87 -14.77
C LEU A 409 -16.07 10.51 -14.61
N ALA A 410 -15.40 9.58 -13.94
CA ALA A 410 -15.96 8.29 -13.61
C ALA A 410 -15.70 7.96 -12.14
N GLY A 411 -16.69 7.38 -11.48
CA GLY A 411 -16.58 7.06 -10.07
C GLY A 411 -17.90 6.59 -9.49
N ASP A 412 -17.94 6.54 -8.16
CA ASP A 412 -19.15 6.24 -7.41
C ASP A 412 -19.16 7.05 -6.11
N HIS A 413 -20.03 8.05 -6.05
CA HIS A 413 -20.17 8.95 -4.91
C HIS A 413 -20.87 8.30 -3.71
N HIS A 414 -21.40 7.08 -3.85
CA HIS A 414 -21.89 6.27 -2.73
C HIS A 414 -20.83 5.30 -2.18
N GLN A 415 -19.58 5.37 -2.67
CA GLN A 415 -18.41 4.69 -2.10
C GLN A 415 -17.52 5.69 -1.34
N LEU A 416 -16.36 5.24 -0.88
CA LEU A 416 -15.48 6.02 0.01
C LEU A 416 -15.12 7.41 -0.58
N PRO A 417 -15.28 8.50 0.21
CA PRO A 417 -14.74 9.81 -0.14
C PRO A 417 -13.21 9.85 0.02
N PRO A 418 -12.53 10.94 -0.39
CA PRO A 418 -11.12 11.14 -0.06
C PRO A 418 -10.87 11.08 1.46
N THR A 419 -9.79 10.41 1.87
CA THR A 419 -9.38 10.38 3.27
C THR A 419 -8.82 11.74 3.69
N ILE A 420 -9.41 12.32 4.73
CA ILE A 420 -9.04 13.63 5.30
C ILE A 420 -8.75 13.42 6.78
N VAL A 421 -7.63 13.95 7.24
CA VAL A 421 -7.15 13.81 8.61
C VAL A 421 -7.84 14.83 9.52
N SER A 422 -7.97 16.07 9.06
CA SER A 422 -8.59 17.16 9.81
C SER A 422 -10.11 17.11 9.69
N GLU A 423 -10.78 16.78 10.80
CA GLU A 423 -12.25 16.81 10.87
C GLU A 423 -12.81 18.21 10.58
N ALA A 424 -12.09 19.27 10.98
CA ALA A 424 -12.46 20.65 10.67
C ALA A 424 -12.38 20.94 9.17
N ALA A 425 -11.35 20.44 8.47
CA ALA A 425 -11.24 20.59 7.02
C ALA A 425 -12.31 19.78 6.27
N ALA A 426 -12.59 18.55 6.73
CA ALA A 426 -13.66 17.70 6.19
C ALA A 426 -15.02 18.43 6.27
N LYS A 427 -15.42 18.87 7.47
CA LYS A 427 -16.66 19.63 7.71
C LYS A 427 -16.70 20.96 6.95
N GLY A 428 -15.54 21.58 6.71
CA GLY A 428 -15.41 22.77 5.87
C GLY A 428 -15.71 22.52 4.38
N GLY A 429 -15.86 21.26 3.97
CA GLY A 429 -16.20 20.85 2.61
C GLY A 429 -15.02 20.32 1.79
N LEU A 430 -13.89 20.00 2.42
CA LEU A 430 -12.77 19.36 1.72
C LEU A 430 -13.10 17.93 1.27
N GLU A 431 -14.06 17.28 1.95
CA GLU A 431 -14.55 15.93 1.63
C GLU A 431 -15.45 15.88 0.40
N VAL A 432 -16.03 17.03 0.02
CA VAL A 432 -16.92 17.13 -1.14
C VAL A 432 -16.09 17.00 -2.40
N THR A 433 -16.37 15.94 -3.16
CA THR A 433 -15.62 15.65 -4.39
C THR A 433 -16.15 16.45 -5.58
N LEU A 434 -15.31 16.60 -6.61
CA LEU A 434 -15.71 17.22 -7.88
C LEU A 434 -16.95 16.53 -8.47
N MET A 435 -17.00 15.20 -8.40
CA MET A 435 -18.11 14.40 -8.90
C MET A 435 -19.41 14.73 -8.16
N GLU A 436 -19.41 14.74 -6.82
CA GLU A 436 -20.59 15.06 -6.03
C GLU A 436 -21.10 16.48 -6.28
N ARG A 437 -20.19 17.47 -6.28
CA ARG A 437 -20.54 18.87 -6.55
C ARG A 437 -21.14 19.03 -7.94
N THR A 438 -20.57 18.35 -8.93
CA THR A 438 -21.06 18.33 -10.32
C THR A 438 -22.44 17.69 -10.42
N LEU A 439 -22.65 16.54 -9.77
CA LEU A 439 -23.93 15.83 -9.78
C LEU A 439 -25.03 16.60 -9.06
N LYS A 440 -24.72 17.24 -7.93
CA LYS A 440 -25.67 18.10 -7.21
C LYS A 440 -26.16 19.28 -8.07
N ARG A 441 -25.29 19.78 -8.95
CA ARG A 441 -25.59 20.93 -9.81
C ARG A 441 -26.30 20.55 -11.11
N HIS A 442 -25.78 19.56 -11.83
CA HIS A 442 -26.19 19.26 -13.20
C HIS A 442 -27.05 17.98 -13.32
N GLY A 443 -27.10 17.15 -12.27
CA GLY A 443 -27.93 15.94 -12.23
C GLY A 443 -27.70 15.00 -13.41
N GLU A 444 -28.80 14.48 -13.96
CA GLU A 444 -28.80 13.52 -15.08
C GLU A 444 -28.41 14.13 -16.44
N ALA A 445 -28.34 15.46 -16.55
CA ALA A 445 -27.96 16.14 -17.80
C ALA A 445 -26.53 15.80 -18.22
N VAL A 446 -25.65 15.55 -17.25
CA VAL A 446 -24.24 15.19 -17.48
C VAL A 446 -23.91 13.76 -17.06
N MET A 447 -24.86 13.02 -16.47
CA MET A 447 -24.59 11.73 -15.83
C MET A 447 -25.27 10.56 -16.52
N ARG A 448 -24.54 9.46 -16.68
CA ARG A 448 -25.10 8.14 -17.00
C ARG A 448 -24.64 7.11 -15.98
N MET A 449 -25.60 6.39 -15.39
CA MET A 449 -25.36 5.36 -14.40
C MET A 449 -25.34 3.99 -15.07
N LEU A 450 -24.31 3.19 -14.76
CA LEU A 450 -24.25 1.78 -15.16
C LEU A 450 -25.16 0.94 -14.25
N VAL A 451 -25.90 0.01 -14.84
CA VAL A 451 -27.04 -0.64 -14.15
C VAL A 451 -26.80 -2.12 -13.90
N THR A 452 -26.23 -2.83 -14.88
CA THR A 452 -25.97 -4.27 -14.78
C THR A 452 -24.66 -4.54 -14.04
N GLN A 453 -24.70 -5.34 -12.98
CA GLN A 453 -23.52 -5.74 -12.21
C GLN A 453 -23.16 -7.22 -12.42
N TYR A 454 -21.85 -7.51 -12.43
CA TYR A 454 -21.26 -8.79 -12.79
C TYR A 454 -20.44 -9.41 -11.65
N ARG A 455 -20.68 -8.99 -10.40
CA ARG A 455 -19.90 -9.40 -9.23
C ARG A 455 -20.71 -10.22 -8.23
N MET A 456 -21.78 -9.63 -7.72
CA MET A 456 -22.49 -10.05 -6.51
C MET A 456 -23.62 -11.01 -6.84
N HIS A 457 -23.87 -11.98 -5.95
CA HIS A 457 -25.13 -12.69 -5.89
C HIS A 457 -26.30 -11.70 -5.74
N GLN A 458 -27.47 -12.01 -6.29
CA GLN A 458 -28.59 -11.07 -6.32
C GLN A 458 -29.01 -10.57 -4.93
N LEU A 459 -28.96 -11.44 -3.91
CA LEU A 459 -29.30 -11.10 -2.53
C LEU A 459 -28.27 -10.16 -1.88
N ILE A 460 -26.98 -10.34 -2.18
CA ILE A 460 -25.93 -9.42 -1.71
C ILE A 460 -26.11 -8.05 -2.36
N MET A 461 -26.39 -8.03 -3.67
CA MET A 461 -26.60 -6.79 -4.43
C MET A 461 -27.84 -6.02 -3.98
N ARG A 462 -28.96 -6.71 -3.73
CA ARG A 462 -30.28 -6.09 -3.52
C ARG A 462 -30.27 -5.06 -2.40
N TRP A 463 -29.71 -5.39 -1.23
CA TRP A 463 -29.61 -4.45 -0.11
C TRP A 463 -28.90 -3.14 -0.49
N SER A 464 -27.73 -3.25 -1.10
CA SER A 464 -26.94 -2.09 -1.52
C SER A 464 -27.70 -1.28 -2.59
N SER A 465 -28.32 -1.97 -3.56
CA SER A 465 -29.14 -1.37 -4.61
C SER A 465 -30.28 -0.52 -4.05
N GLU A 466 -31.08 -1.08 -3.14
CA GLU A 466 -32.23 -0.41 -2.55
C GLU A 466 -31.84 0.75 -1.65
N ARG A 467 -30.78 0.58 -0.83
CA ARG A 467 -30.37 1.59 0.15
C ARG A 467 -29.63 2.78 -0.45
N LEU A 468 -28.86 2.57 -1.51
CA LEU A 468 -27.94 3.60 -2.03
C LEU A 468 -28.10 3.93 -3.50
N TYR A 469 -28.74 3.06 -4.29
CA TYR A 469 -28.83 3.22 -5.75
C TYR A 469 -30.26 3.29 -6.27
N GLY A 470 -31.25 3.46 -5.38
CA GLY A 470 -32.67 3.59 -5.72
C GLY A 470 -33.30 2.33 -6.30
N GLY A 471 -32.76 1.15 -5.95
CA GLY A 471 -33.23 -0.15 -6.44
C GLY A 471 -32.92 -0.41 -7.91
N ARG A 472 -32.06 0.40 -8.55
CA ARG A 472 -31.82 0.34 -9.99
C ARG A 472 -30.89 -0.80 -10.43
N LEU A 473 -30.00 -1.29 -9.57
CA LEU A 473 -29.00 -2.30 -9.97
C LEU A 473 -29.64 -3.65 -10.33
N VAL A 474 -29.13 -4.27 -11.39
CA VAL A 474 -29.57 -5.58 -11.88
C VAL A 474 -28.40 -6.55 -11.89
N ALA A 475 -28.59 -7.74 -11.31
CA ALA A 475 -27.57 -8.79 -11.34
C ALA A 475 -27.55 -9.48 -12.71
N HIS A 476 -26.39 -9.54 -13.35
CA HIS A 476 -26.23 -10.31 -14.58
C HIS A 476 -26.49 -11.79 -14.32
N ALA A 477 -27.05 -12.51 -15.30
CA ALA A 477 -27.42 -13.92 -15.17
C ALA A 477 -26.26 -14.83 -14.73
N SER A 478 -25.01 -14.47 -15.06
CA SER A 478 -23.81 -15.21 -14.66
C SER A 478 -23.49 -15.17 -13.17
N VAL A 479 -24.04 -14.20 -12.43
CA VAL A 479 -23.77 -14.01 -10.98
C VAL A 479 -25.05 -14.02 -10.15
N ALA A 480 -26.22 -13.86 -10.75
CA ALA A 480 -27.47 -13.70 -9.99
C ALA A 480 -27.71 -14.81 -8.94
N ALA A 481 -27.38 -16.07 -9.25
CA ALA A 481 -27.64 -17.24 -8.42
C ALA A 481 -26.37 -18.01 -7.99
N HIS A 482 -25.18 -17.44 -8.17
CA HIS A 482 -23.92 -18.15 -7.91
C HIS A 482 -23.57 -18.30 -6.42
N LEU A 483 -23.16 -19.48 -5.98
CA LEU A 483 -22.87 -19.81 -4.58
C LEU A 483 -21.47 -20.41 -4.42
N LEU A 484 -20.97 -20.49 -3.19
CA LEU A 484 -19.63 -21.05 -2.93
C LEU A 484 -19.53 -22.52 -3.33
N ARG A 485 -20.58 -23.32 -3.11
CA ARG A 485 -20.66 -24.73 -3.55
C ARG A 485 -20.49 -24.94 -5.05
N ASP A 486 -20.73 -23.91 -5.87
CA ASP A 486 -20.54 -24.01 -7.33
C ASP A 486 -19.06 -23.90 -7.73
N LEU A 487 -18.17 -23.55 -6.79
CA LEU A 487 -16.74 -23.49 -7.05
C LEU A 487 -16.13 -24.90 -7.14
N PRO A 488 -15.15 -25.10 -8.02
CA PRO A 488 -14.57 -26.42 -8.23
C PRO A 488 -13.81 -26.89 -6.97
N GLY A 489 -14.23 -28.03 -6.42
CA GLY A 489 -13.58 -28.64 -5.25
C GLY A 489 -14.12 -28.15 -3.91
N VAL A 490 -15.19 -27.34 -3.90
CA VAL A 490 -15.89 -26.92 -2.69
C VAL A 490 -17.03 -27.91 -2.39
N GLU A 491 -17.15 -28.32 -1.13
CA GLU A 491 -18.21 -29.19 -0.64
C GLU A 491 -19.55 -28.45 -0.56
N ASP A 492 -20.66 -29.14 -0.83
CA ASP A 492 -22.02 -28.62 -0.64
C ASP A 492 -22.44 -28.86 0.81
N ASN A 493 -22.47 -27.80 1.61
CA ASN A 493 -22.86 -27.85 3.01
C ASN A 493 -23.57 -26.54 3.42
N GLU A 494 -23.96 -26.46 4.69
CA GLU A 494 -24.69 -25.30 5.21
C GLU A 494 -23.91 -24.00 4.99
N ASP A 495 -22.59 -23.96 5.19
CA ASP A 495 -21.80 -22.73 5.04
C ASP A 495 -21.59 -22.30 3.57
N THR A 496 -21.57 -23.25 2.62
CA THR A 496 -21.27 -22.99 1.20
C THR A 496 -22.52 -22.85 0.32
N ALA A 497 -23.69 -23.25 0.82
CA ALA A 497 -24.97 -23.21 0.12
C ALA A 497 -25.72 -21.87 0.26
N LEU A 498 -25.22 -20.94 1.07
CA LEU A 498 -25.90 -19.67 1.38
C LEU A 498 -25.05 -18.44 0.99
N PRO A 499 -25.70 -17.38 0.46
CA PRO A 499 -25.01 -16.15 0.08
C PRO A 499 -24.90 -15.12 1.21
N LEU A 500 -25.74 -15.21 2.24
CA LEU A 500 -25.84 -14.23 3.34
C LEU A 500 -25.88 -14.96 4.68
N LEU A 501 -24.97 -14.62 5.59
CA LEU A 501 -24.89 -15.15 6.94
C LEU A 501 -24.73 -14.02 7.95
N LEU A 502 -25.53 -14.04 9.01
CA LEU A 502 -25.36 -13.21 10.20
C LEU A 502 -24.97 -14.09 11.39
N ILE A 503 -23.83 -13.80 12.01
CA ILE A 503 -23.41 -14.40 13.28
C ILE A 503 -23.61 -13.33 14.37
N ASP A 504 -24.71 -13.44 15.11
CA ASP A 504 -25.10 -12.45 16.11
C ASP A 504 -24.44 -12.72 17.47
N THR A 505 -23.70 -11.74 17.98
CA THR A 505 -23.01 -11.79 19.27
C THR A 505 -23.80 -11.15 20.41
N ALA A 506 -24.99 -10.59 20.13
CA ALA A 506 -25.85 -9.98 21.14
C ALA A 506 -26.15 -10.96 22.29
N GLY A 507 -26.01 -10.47 23.53
CA GLY A 507 -26.28 -11.27 24.73
C GLY A 507 -25.34 -12.47 24.95
N CYS A 508 -24.17 -12.49 24.28
CA CYS A 508 -23.15 -13.54 24.43
C CYS A 508 -21.91 -13.10 25.24
N GLY A 509 -21.90 -11.87 25.76
CA GLY A 509 -20.80 -11.35 26.58
C GLY A 509 -19.52 -11.04 25.81
N MET A 510 -19.60 -10.89 24.48
CA MET A 510 -18.46 -10.58 23.60
C MET A 510 -18.31 -9.06 23.42
N ALA A 511 -17.99 -8.37 24.52
CA ALA A 511 -17.84 -6.92 24.52
C ALA A 511 -16.57 -6.45 23.81
N GLU A 512 -16.58 -5.19 23.33
CA GLU A 512 -15.39 -4.54 22.79
C GLU A 512 -14.30 -4.34 23.88
N LEU A 513 -13.04 -4.31 23.46
CA LEU A 513 -11.89 -4.06 24.33
C LEU A 513 -11.87 -2.60 24.80
N ASP A 514 -11.59 -2.41 26.09
CA ASP A 514 -11.43 -1.11 26.70
C ASP A 514 -10.04 -0.53 26.37
N THR A 515 -9.95 0.13 25.21
CA THR A 515 -8.79 0.93 24.79
C THR A 515 -9.06 2.42 25.02
N PRO A 516 -8.02 3.22 25.32
CA PRO A 516 -8.16 4.68 25.41
C PRO A 516 -8.89 5.23 24.18
N ASP A 517 -9.76 6.21 24.36
CA ASP A 517 -10.72 6.64 23.32
C ASP A 517 -10.08 7.11 22.00
N ASP A 518 -8.80 7.47 22.00
CA ASP A 518 -8.02 7.85 20.82
C ASP A 518 -7.34 6.68 20.08
N GLU A 519 -7.44 5.43 20.58
CA GLU A 519 -6.82 4.25 19.97
C GLU A 519 -7.89 3.30 19.36
N SER A 520 -7.58 2.69 18.20
CA SER A 520 -8.45 1.75 17.47
C SER A 520 -9.12 0.72 18.38
N LYS A 521 -10.37 0.34 18.10
CA LYS A 521 -11.14 -0.66 18.87
C LYS A 521 -10.88 -2.11 18.40
N GLY A 522 -11.12 -3.09 19.27
CA GLY A 522 -10.97 -4.52 18.98
C GLY A 522 -11.95 -5.37 19.79
N ASN A 523 -12.24 -6.59 19.35
CA ASN A 523 -13.16 -7.53 20.00
C ASN A 523 -12.63 -8.95 19.83
N GLU A 524 -12.18 -9.57 20.94
CA GLU A 524 -11.60 -10.91 20.91
C GLU A 524 -12.62 -12.00 20.56
N GLY A 525 -13.87 -11.88 21.02
CA GLY A 525 -14.92 -12.85 20.77
C GLY A 525 -15.29 -12.89 19.29
N GLU A 526 -15.50 -11.73 18.67
CA GLU A 526 -15.72 -11.65 17.22
C GLU A 526 -14.52 -12.18 16.43
N ALA A 527 -13.29 -11.87 16.85
CA ALA A 527 -12.10 -12.34 16.15
C ALA A 527 -11.96 -13.88 16.22
N ASP A 528 -12.38 -14.51 17.32
CA ASP A 528 -12.45 -15.97 17.44
C ASP A 528 -13.54 -16.55 16.51
N LEU A 529 -14.74 -15.96 16.47
CA LEU A 529 -15.84 -16.39 15.59
C LEU A 529 -15.48 -16.29 14.11
N VAL A 530 -14.87 -15.17 13.71
CA VAL A 530 -14.37 -14.99 12.34
C VAL A 530 -13.35 -16.06 11.99
N ALA A 531 -12.42 -16.37 12.90
CA ALA A 531 -11.43 -17.40 12.66
C ALA A 531 -12.07 -18.80 12.49
N ILE A 532 -13.06 -19.13 13.31
CA ILE A 532 -13.83 -20.39 13.19
C ILE A 532 -14.51 -20.47 11.82
N HIS A 533 -15.26 -19.43 11.44
CA HIS A 533 -16.00 -19.43 10.16
C HIS A 533 -15.06 -19.54 8.97
N VAL A 534 -13.95 -18.80 8.96
CA VAL A 534 -12.94 -18.88 7.90
C VAL A 534 -12.32 -20.28 7.81
N GLU A 535 -11.99 -20.91 8.93
CA GLU A 535 -11.46 -22.29 8.95
C GLU A 535 -12.49 -23.30 8.44
N ARG A 536 -13.79 -23.12 8.73
CA ARG A 536 -14.87 -23.96 8.17
C ARG A 536 -14.97 -23.83 6.65
N LEU A 537 -14.92 -22.61 6.12
CA LEU A 537 -14.92 -22.38 4.67
C LEU A 537 -13.71 -23.03 3.99
N ILE A 538 -12.52 -22.89 4.57
CA ILE A 538 -11.30 -23.50 4.04
C ILE A 538 -11.36 -25.02 4.12
N SER A 539 -11.86 -25.57 5.21
CA SER A 539 -12.05 -27.02 5.39
C SER A 539 -13.07 -27.59 4.40
N SER A 540 -14.05 -26.78 3.99
CA SER A 540 -15.03 -27.11 2.96
C SER A 540 -14.47 -26.98 1.52
N GLY A 541 -13.19 -26.66 1.36
CA GLY A 541 -12.51 -26.60 0.06
C GLY A 541 -12.39 -25.21 -0.56
N VAL A 542 -12.86 -24.14 0.10
CA VAL A 542 -12.68 -22.77 -0.41
C VAL A 542 -11.22 -22.34 -0.26
N SER A 543 -10.60 -21.87 -1.34
CA SER A 543 -9.21 -21.41 -1.27
C SER A 543 -9.09 -20.18 -0.35
N ALA A 544 -8.06 -20.15 0.51
CA ALA A 544 -7.77 -18.98 1.33
C ALA A 544 -7.57 -17.70 0.51
N SER A 545 -7.09 -17.81 -0.74
CA SER A 545 -6.97 -16.68 -1.66
C SER A 545 -8.30 -16.08 -2.09
N ASP A 546 -9.38 -16.84 -2.00
CA ASP A 546 -10.73 -16.46 -2.46
C ASP A 546 -11.59 -15.94 -1.32
N ILE A 547 -11.03 -15.87 -0.11
CA ILE A 547 -11.64 -15.33 1.10
C ILE A 547 -10.98 -14.00 1.45
N ALA A 548 -11.77 -13.02 1.87
CA ALA A 548 -11.25 -11.87 2.60
C ALA A 548 -11.97 -11.67 3.92
N VAL A 549 -11.20 -11.18 4.90
CA VAL A 549 -11.74 -10.70 6.16
C VAL A 549 -11.58 -9.18 6.21
N ILE A 550 -12.69 -8.50 6.46
CA ILE A 550 -12.77 -7.04 6.48
C ILE A 550 -13.26 -6.58 7.86
N SER A 551 -12.58 -5.61 8.45
CA SER A 551 -13.04 -4.94 9.67
C SER A 551 -12.76 -3.43 9.62
N PRO A 552 -13.62 -2.56 10.18
CA PRO A 552 -13.38 -1.11 10.17
C PRO A 552 -12.18 -0.68 11.01
N TYR A 553 -11.78 -1.48 12.01
CA TYR A 553 -10.79 -1.10 13.00
C TYR A 553 -9.46 -1.83 12.82
N ASN A 554 -8.35 -1.09 12.85
CA ASN A 554 -7.00 -1.64 12.64
C ASN A 554 -6.58 -2.63 13.75
N LEU A 555 -6.93 -2.35 15.00
CA LEU A 555 -6.67 -3.28 16.11
C LEU A 555 -7.39 -4.62 15.88
N GLN A 556 -8.62 -4.61 15.38
CA GLN A 556 -9.32 -5.85 15.02
C GLN A 556 -8.65 -6.60 13.89
N VAL A 557 -8.19 -5.88 12.85
CA VAL A 557 -7.42 -6.47 11.75
C VAL A 557 -6.16 -7.17 12.28
N GLU A 558 -5.44 -6.57 13.22
CA GLU A 558 -4.28 -7.17 13.86
C GLU A 558 -4.64 -8.41 14.69
N LEU A 559 -5.70 -8.33 15.50
CA LEU A 559 -6.21 -9.45 16.30
C LEU A 559 -6.59 -10.66 15.43
N ILE A 560 -7.24 -10.43 14.30
CA ILE A 560 -7.62 -11.51 13.38
C ILE A 560 -6.40 -12.04 12.63
N ARG A 561 -5.49 -11.17 12.19
CA ARG A 561 -4.24 -11.58 11.53
C ARG A 561 -3.42 -12.50 12.42
N LEU A 562 -3.38 -12.22 13.72
CA LEU A 562 -2.65 -13.02 14.69
C LEU A 562 -3.21 -14.44 14.84
N ARG A 563 -4.51 -14.63 14.59
CA ARG A 563 -5.18 -15.94 14.61
C ARG A 563 -4.99 -16.73 13.31
N LEU A 564 -5.07 -16.05 12.15
CA LEU A 564 -5.20 -16.71 10.85
C LEU A 564 -3.94 -16.65 9.95
N SER A 565 -3.13 -15.60 10.03
CA SER A 565 -2.10 -15.34 8.99
C SER A 565 -0.95 -16.36 8.99
N SER A 566 -0.64 -16.96 10.14
CA SER A 566 0.41 -17.99 10.25
C SER A 566 0.00 -19.30 9.59
N ARG A 567 -1.30 -19.63 9.62
CA ARG A 567 -1.89 -20.84 9.03
C ARG A 567 -2.21 -20.65 7.55
N HIS A 568 -2.71 -19.46 7.20
CA HIS A 568 -3.22 -19.15 5.87
C HIS A 568 -2.58 -17.88 5.31
N PRO A 569 -1.32 -17.93 4.83
CA PRO A 569 -0.63 -16.74 4.31
C PRO A 569 -1.27 -16.14 3.05
N GLY A 570 -2.13 -16.90 2.35
CA GLY A 570 -2.91 -16.42 1.19
C GLY A 570 -4.19 -15.67 1.55
N LEU A 571 -4.63 -15.68 2.82
CA LEU A 571 -5.83 -15.00 3.28
C LEU A 571 -5.60 -13.49 3.39
N GLU A 572 -6.51 -12.70 2.81
CA GLU A 572 -6.44 -11.25 2.92
C GLU A 572 -7.26 -10.75 4.12
N VAL A 573 -6.59 -10.26 5.16
CA VAL A 573 -7.23 -9.59 6.31
C VAL A 573 -6.87 -8.11 6.27
N ARG A 574 -7.83 -7.21 6.05
CA ARG A 574 -7.59 -5.77 5.85
C ARG A 574 -8.70 -4.90 6.45
N SER A 575 -8.40 -3.61 6.59
CA SER A 575 -9.43 -2.60 6.80
C SER A 575 -10.27 -2.41 5.53
N VAL A 576 -11.44 -1.78 5.67
CA VAL A 576 -12.33 -1.49 4.52
C VAL A 576 -11.60 -0.67 3.46
N ASP A 577 -10.96 0.43 3.87
CA ASP A 577 -10.18 1.33 3.01
C ASP A 577 -9.03 0.58 2.31
N GLY A 578 -8.39 -0.37 3.00
CA GLY A 578 -7.32 -1.21 2.43
C GLY A 578 -7.78 -2.27 1.44
N PHE A 579 -9.08 -2.51 1.31
CA PHE A 579 -9.69 -3.51 0.42
C PHE A 579 -10.37 -2.90 -0.82
N GLN A 580 -10.27 -1.59 -0.99
CA GLN A 580 -10.91 -0.88 -2.08
C GLN A 580 -10.41 -1.35 -3.46
N GLY A 581 -11.33 -1.44 -4.43
CA GLY A 581 -11.03 -1.91 -5.79
C GLY A 581 -10.78 -3.42 -5.92
N ARG A 582 -10.87 -4.18 -4.82
CA ARG A 582 -10.77 -5.65 -4.80
C ARG A 582 -12.15 -6.30 -4.72
N GLU A 583 -12.18 -7.61 -4.91
CA GLU A 583 -13.35 -8.48 -4.73
C GLU A 583 -12.88 -9.90 -4.39
N LYS A 584 -13.73 -10.68 -3.70
CA LYS A 584 -13.46 -12.07 -3.30
C LYS A 584 -14.71 -12.92 -3.39
N GLU A 585 -14.53 -14.23 -3.53
CA GLU A 585 -15.65 -15.17 -3.58
C GLU A 585 -16.43 -15.17 -2.26
N ALA A 586 -15.73 -15.17 -1.14
CA ALA A 586 -16.29 -15.02 0.20
C ALA A 586 -15.71 -13.81 0.93
N VAL A 587 -16.56 -13.04 1.62
CA VAL A 587 -16.15 -11.96 2.51
C VAL A 587 -16.75 -12.17 3.89
N VAL A 588 -15.90 -12.10 4.92
CA VAL A 588 -16.29 -12.18 6.32
C VAL A 588 -16.02 -10.84 6.99
N MET A 589 -17.04 -10.23 7.59
CA MET A 589 -16.99 -8.91 8.20
C MET A 589 -17.08 -9.00 9.71
N SER A 590 -16.25 -8.24 10.43
CA SER A 590 -16.35 -8.06 11.89
C SER A 590 -16.57 -6.59 12.21
N PHE A 591 -17.69 -6.30 12.88
CA PHE A 591 -18.13 -4.94 13.23
C PHE A 591 -17.52 -4.42 14.52
N VAL A 592 -17.05 -5.30 15.41
CA VAL A 592 -16.27 -5.00 16.62
C VAL A 592 -17.11 -4.38 17.74
N ARG A 593 -17.96 -3.40 17.41
CA ARG A 593 -18.67 -2.59 18.38
C ARG A 593 -19.74 -3.41 19.10
N SER A 594 -19.58 -3.53 20.41
CA SER A 594 -20.52 -4.17 21.32
C SER A 594 -20.39 -3.49 22.69
N ASN A 595 -21.34 -2.61 23.00
CA ASN A 595 -21.31 -1.77 24.19
C ASN A 595 -22.71 -1.37 24.67
N ASP A 596 -22.85 -1.14 25.97
CA ASP A 596 -24.15 -0.80 26.59
C ASP A 596 -24.68 0.58 26.18
N THR A 597 -23.81 1.48 25.70
CA THR A 597 -24.19 2.82 25.26
C THR A 597 -24.76 2.84 23.85
N GLY A 598 -24.63 1.75 23.08
CA GLY A 598 -25.11 1.67 21.71
C GLY A 598 -24.32 2.54 20.72
N THR A 599 -23.07 2.88 21.06
CA THR A 599 -22.23 3.76 20.23
C THR A 599 -21.52 2.95 19.15
N VAL A 600 -21.74 3.32 17.89
CA VAL A 600 -21.13 2.64 16.73
C VAL A 600 -19.85 3.32 16.24
N GLY A 601 -19.65 4.62 16.51
CA GLY A 601 -18.46 5.37 16.14
C GLY A 601 -18.16 5.32 14.63
N PHE A 602 -16.96 4.90 14.25
CA PHE A 602 -16.46 4.85 12.86
C PHE A 602 -17.29 3.99 11.89
N LEU A 603 -18.16 3.12 12.43
CA LEU A 603 -19.15 2.35 11.65
C LEU A 603 -20.33 3.20 11.13
N ALA A 604 -20.54 4.42 11.64
CA ALA A 604 -21.63 5.30 11.22
C ALA A 604 -21.48 5.81 9.77
N GLU A 605 -20.32 5.59 9.14
CA GLU A 605 -20.09 6.00 7.75
C GLU A 605 -20.65 4.96 6.77
N ASP A 606 -21.87 5.21 6.27
CA ASP A 606 -22.63 4.31 5.38
C ASP A 606 -21.86 3.85 4.15
N ARG A 607 -21.10 4.77 3.53
CA ARG A 607 -20.32 4.50 2.31
C ARG A 607 -19.25 3.44 2.55
N ARG A 608 -18.67 3.41 3.75
CA ARG A 608 -17.67 2.40 4.13
C ARG A 608 -18.30 1.02 4.24
N ILE A 609 -19.48 0.93 4.86
CA ILE A 609 -20.23 -0.33 4.96
C ILE A 609 -20.65 -0.82 3.57
N ASN A 610 -21.14 0.08 2.71
CA ASN A 610 -21.44 -0.24 1.32
C ASN A 610 -20.24 -0.82 0.57
N VAL A 611 -19.06 -0.19 0.72
CA VAL A 611 -17.83 -0.71 0.11
C VAL A 611 -17.53 -2.11 0.63
N ALA A 612 -17.59 -2.33 1.94
CA ALA A 612 -17.29 -3.62 2.56
C ALA A 612 -18.23 -4.75 2.09
N VAL A 613 -19.54 -4.52 2.11
CA VAL A 613 -20.56 -5.47 1.65
C VAL A 613 -20.37 -5.82 0.18
N THR A 614 -20.13 -4.82 -0.66
CA THR A 614 -20.01 -4.97 -2.13
C THR A 614 -18.68 -5.58 -2.61
N ARG A 615 -17.84 -6.06 -1.67
CA ARG A 615 -16.63 -6.84 -2.00
C ARG A 615 -16.92 -8.32 -2.21
N ALA A 616 -18.03 -8.82 -1.65
CA ALA A 616 -18.44 -10.21 -1.73
C ALA A 616 -18.97 -10.55 -3.13
N ARG A 617 -18.62 -11.73 -3.65
CA ARG A 617 -19.22 -12.26 -4.88
C ARG A 617 -20.33 -13.25 -4.56
N ARG A 618 -20.00 -14.35 -3.87
CA ARG A 618 -20.90 -15.49 -3.64
C ARG A 618 -21.42 -15.56 -2.21
N HIS A 619 -20.61 -15.16 -1.24
CA HIS A 619 -20.94 -15.29 0.18
C HIS A 619 -20.48 -14.06 0.99
N LEU A 620 -21.38 -13.54 1.81
CA LEU A 620 -21.14 -12.49 2.77
C LEU A 620 -21.55 -12.98 4.16
N ALA A 621 -20.58 -13.04 5.08
CA ALA A 621 -20.83 -13.28 6.50
C ALA A 621 -20.57 -12.01 7.31
N VAL A 622 -21.50 -11.64 8.18
CA VAL A 622 -21.36 -10.50 9.10
C VAL A 622 -21.37 -11.01 10.53
N VAL A 623 -20.32 -10.70 11.29
CA VAL A 623 -20.22 -10.97 12.72
C VAL A 623 -20.38 -9.63 13.45
N CYS A 624 -21.45 -9.50 14.24
CA CYS A 624 -21.74 -8.26 14.97
C CYS A 624 -22.67 -8.49 16.15
N ASP A 625 -22.74 -7.49 17.04
CA ASP A 625 -23.76 -7.38 18.08
C ASP A 625 -24.99 -6.64 17.54
N SER A 626 -26.06 -7.38 17.25
CA SER A 626 -27.30 -6.82 16.69
C SER A 626 -27.93 -5.73 17.56
N ALA A 627 -27.80 -5.82 18.90
CA ALA A 627 -28.36 -4.85 19.83
C ALA A 627 -27.63 -3.49 19.74
N THR A 628 -26.31 -3.52 19.58
CA THR A 628 -25.50 -2.31 19.36
C THR A 628 -25.74 -1.73 17.96
N MET A 629 -25.80 -2.58 16.92
CA MET A 629 -25.99 -2.14 15.53
C MET A 629 -27.37 -1.51 15.28
N SER A 630 -28.40 -1.96 16.00
CA SER A 630 -29.78 -1.46 15.89
C SER A 630 -29.95 0.03 16.24
N ARG A 631 -28.91 0.69 16.78
CA ARG A 631 -28.92 2.12 17.13
C ARG A 631 -28.59 3.03 15.96
N HIS A 632 -28.17 2.48 14.83
CA HIS A 632 -27.87 3.24 13.62
C HIS A 632 -28.74 2.73 12.47
N ASP A 633 -29.57 3.60 11.88
CA ASP A 633 -30.60 3.20 10.92
C ASP A 633 -30.04 2.41 9.72
N PHE A 634 -28.89 2.82 9.19
CA PHE A 634 -28.26 2.15 8.07
C PHE A 634 -27.73 0.75 8.43
N LEU A 635 -27.10 0.60 9.61
CA LEU A 635 -26.56 -0.69 10.07
C LEU A 635 -27.69 -1.65 10.45
N LYS A 636 -28.70 -1.12 11.14
CA LYS A 636 -29.93 -1.84 11.44
C LYS A 636 -30.55 -2.40 10.16
N SER A 637 -30.63 -1.58 9.10
CA SER A 637 -31.19 -2.06 7.83
C SER A 637 -30.45 -3.24 7.21
N LEU A 638 -29.13 -3.33 7.39
CA LEU A 638 -28.32 -4.45 6.92
C LEU A 638 -28.57 -5.69 7.77
N VAL A 639 -28.59 -5.55 9.10
CA VAL A 639 -28.83 -6.65 10.03
C VAL A 639 -30.24 -7.22 9.83
N ASP A 640 -31.25 -6.36 9.74
CA ASP A 640 -32.64 -6.75 9.49
C ASP A 640 -32.74 -7.48 8.13
N TYR A 641 -32.12 -6.92 7.08
CA TYR A 641 -32.13 -7.53 5.75
C TYR A 641 -31.49 -8.93 5.71
N ILE A 642 -30.31 -9.10 6.32
CA ILE A 642 -29.66 -10.42 6.40
C ILE A 642 -30.51 -11.39 7.24
N SER A 643 -31.22 -10.88 8.25
CA SER A 643 -32.10 -11.70 9.08
C SER A 643 -33.35 -12.19 8.34
N GLU A 644 -33.84 -11.42 7.37
CA GLU A 644 -35.01 -11.77 6.56
C GLU A 644 -34.67 -12.67 5.37
N GLU A 645 -33.55 -12.42 4.69
CA GLU A 645 -33.20 -13.06 3.39
C GLU A 645 -32.05 -14.07 3.49
N GLY A 646 -31.32 -14.09 4.60
CA GLY A 646 -30.16 -14.94 4.85
C GLY A 646 -30.34 -15.91 6.01
N GLU A 647 -29.23 -16.51 6.46
CA GLU A 647 -29.19 -17.35 7.66
C GLU A 647 -28.69 -16.55 8.86
N VAL A 648 -29.34 -16.74 10.02
CA VAL A 648 -28.93 -16.13 11.29
C VAL A 648 -28.52 -17.22 12.26
N ARG A 649 -27.32 -17.08 12.82
CA ARG A 649 -26.80 -17.96 13.88
C ARG A 649 -26.40 -17.14 15.08
N SER A 650 -26.75 -17.61 16.27
CA SER A 650 -26.27 -17.03 17.51
C SER A 650 -24.82 -17.46 17.76
N ALA A 651 -23.99 -16.55 18.27
CA ALA A 651 -22.64 -16.89 18.73
C ALA A 651 -22.63 -18.03 19.78
N ARG A 652 -23.75 -18.29 20.48
CA ARG A 652 -23.92 -19.42 21.40
C ARG A 652 -23.80 -20.78 20.73
N GLU A 653 -24.17 -20.88 19.44
CA GLU A 653 -24.06 -22.12 18.67
C GLU A 653 -22.59 -22.50 18.41
N TYR A 654 -21.68 -21.54 18.48
CA TYR A 654 -20.25 -21.74 18.31
C TYR A 654 -19.52 -22.02 19.64
N SER A 655 -20.24 -22.17 20.76
CA SER A 655 -19.61 -22.27 22.10
C SER A 655 -18.59 -23.41 22.21
N ALA A 656 -18.89 -24.59 21.65
CA ALA A 656 -17.97 -25.73 21.66
C ALA A 656 -16.70 -25.45 20.84
N ASP A 657 -16.83 -24.78 19.70
CA ASP A 657 -15.70 -24.40 18.84
C ASP A 657 -14.87 -23.27 19.46
N LEU A 658 -15.52 -22.34 20.17
CA LEU A 658 -14.85 -21.27 20.91
C LEU A 658 -13.98 -21.82 22.04
N GLU A 659 -14.47 -22.82 22.77
CA GLU A 659 -13.67 -23.53 23.78
C GLU A 659 -12.44 -24.19 23.14
N LEU A 660 -12.60 -24.85 21.99
CA LEU A 660 -11.50 -25.48 21.26
C LEU A 660 -10.48 -24.45 20.73
N CYS A 661 -10.97 -23.35 20.16
CA CYS A 661 -10.17 -22.23 19.64
C CYS A 661 -9.37 -21.52 20.73
N SER A 662 -9.93 -21.37 21.93
CA SER A 662 -9.23 -20.76 23.07
C SER A 662 -7.94 -21.50 23.45
N SER A 663 -7.87 -22.80 23.15
CA SER A 663 -6.71 -23.67 23.43
C SER A 663 -5.71 -23.78 22.28
N THR A 664 -6.13 -23.56 21.03
CA THR A 664 -5.33 -23.84 19.82
C THR A 664 -4.98 -22.63 18.97
N LEU A 665 -5.84 -21.59 18.95
CA LEU A 665 -5.69 -20.40 18.09
C LEU A 665 -5.23 -19.14 18.84
N ARG A 666 -5.27 -19.13 20.19
CA ARG A 666 -4.76 -18.01 20.98
C ARG A 666 -3.25 -18.16 21.22
N PRO A 667 -2.38 -17.29 20.69
CA PRO A 667 -0.97 -17.30 21.04
C PRO A 667 -0.78 -17.07 22.54
N SER A 668 0.16 -17.81 23.16
CA SER A 668 0.48 -17.71 24.60
C SER A 668 0.91 -16.30 25.05
N SER A 669 1.23 -15.41 24.11
CA SER A 669 1.67 -14.03 24.33
C SER A 669 0.55 -12.99 24.53
N ILE A 670 -0.74 -13.32 24.31
CA ILE A 670 -1.87 -12.38 24.48
C ILE A 670 -2.65 -12.61 25.79
N ARG A 671 -2.06 -13.22 26.82
CA ARG A 671 -2.66 -13.18 28.17
C ARG A 671 -2.40 -11.82 28.82
N LEU A 672 -3.05 -10.78 28.30
CA LEU A 672 -3.21 -9.53 29.03
C LEU A 672 -4.19 -9.74 30.19
N LYS A 673 -3.83 -9.14 31.32
CA LYS A 673 -4.44 -9.32 32.64
C LYS A 673 -5.95 -9.08 32.59
N GLU A 674 -6.74 -10.13 32.84
CA GLU A 674 -8.14 -9.98 33.21
C GLU A 674 -8.24 -9.06 34.43
N ALA A 675 -8.91 -7.92 34.25
CA ALA A 675 -9.09 -6.90 35.26
C ALA A 675 -9.94 -7.43 36.41
N LYS A 676 -9.41 -7.29 37.63
CA LYS A 676 -10.17 -7.43 38.87
C LYS A 676 -11.34 -6.44 38.86
N LYS A 677 -12.57 -6.94 38.99
CA LYS A 677 -13.76 -6.14 39.27
C LYS A 677 -13.53 -5.22 40.47
N PRO A 678 -13.87 -3.91 40.42
CA PRO A 678 -13.78 -3.05 41.58
C PRO A 678 -14.95 -3.32 42.54
N ALA A 679 -14.64 -3.58 43.80
CA ALA A 679 -15.61 -3.63 44.88
C ALA A 679 -16.07 -2.21 45.23
N SER A 680 -17.36 -1.94 45.02
CA SER A 680 -18.03 -0.72 45.48
C SER A 680 -18.03 -0.65 47.01
N LYS A 681 -17.37 0.37 47.58
CA LYS A 681 -17.60 0.82 48.96
C LYS A 681 -17.76 2.33 49.01
N SER A 682 -19.00 2.77 48.95
CA SER A 682 -19.45 4.12 49.28
C SER A 682 -19.28 4.40 50.77
N LYS A 683 -18.49 5.42 51.14
CA LYS A 683 -18.55 6.07 52.46
C LYS A 683 -19.25 7.43 52.29
N LYS A 684 -20.52 7.52 52.73
CA LYS A 684 -21.20 8.79 52.99
C LYS A 684 -21.00 9.16 54.47
N LYS A 685 -20.75 10.45 54.75
CA LYS A 685 -20.99 11.09 56.05
C LYS A 685 -22.19 12.05 55.92
N PRO A 686 -22.89 12.36 57.02
CA PRO A 686 -24.34 12.54 57.02
C PRO A 686 -24.79 14.00 57.17
N CYS A 687 -26.04 14.27 56.79
CA CYS A 687 -26.85 15.31 57.41
C CYS A 687 -28.29 14.81 57.61
N GLN A 688 -28.67 14.80 58.90
CA GLN A 688 -29.99 14.99 59.53
C GLN A 688 -31.27 14.65 58.74
N GLU A 689 -32.08 13.72 59.26
CA GLU A 689 -33.22 14.04 60.13
C GLU A 689 -33.89 12.77 60.69
N SER A 690 -34.64 12.99 61.76
CA SER A 690 -35.22 12.12 62.78
C SER A 690 -36.24 11.06 62.34
N ALA A 691 -36.29 9.91 63.04
CA ALA A 691 -37.27 9.64 64.11
C ALA A 691 -37.42 8.14 64.46
N GLN A 692 -37.40 7.87 65.78
CA GLN A 692 -38.13 6.82 66.54
C GLN A 692 -37.75 5.33 66.31
N ARG A 693 -37.12 4.68 67.31
CA ARG A 693 -37.71 3.81 68.38
C ARG A 693 -38.46 2.60 67.78
N SER A 694 -38.25 1.34 68.13
CA SER A 694 -37.90 0.66 69.40
C SER A 694 -37.94 -0.85 69.04
N GLN A 695 -37.03 -1.75 69.44
CA GLN A 695 -36.81 -2.41 70.74
C GLN A 695 -36.76 -3.94 70.51
N ASP A 696 -35.97 -4.59 71.37
CA ASP A 696 -36.01 -6.01 71.77
C ASP A 696 -35.48 -7.10 70.82
N ALA A 697 -34.94 -8.23 71.28
CA ALA A 697 -34.08 -8.64 72.39
C ALA A 697 -33.88 -10.17 72.21
N VAL A 698 -33.03 -10.77 73.06
CA VAL A 698 -32.98 -12.20 73.42
C VAL A 698 -31.97 -13.13 72.68
N LYS A 699 -30.70 -13.03 73.11
CA LYS A 699 -29.95 -14.02 73.93
C LYS A 699 -30.33 -15.54 73.94
N LEU A 700 -29.32 -16.36 73.63
CA LEU A 700 -28.60 -17.34 74.50
C LEU A 700 -28.85 -18.87 74.45
N LYS A 701 -27.70 -19.54 74.63
CA LYS A 701 -27.34 -20.91 75.12
C LYS A 701 -27.13 -21.97 74.03
N GLN A 702 -25.91 -22.44 73.74
CA GLN A 702 -24.87 -23.11 74.56
C GLN A 702 -25.33 -24.35 75.33
N SER A 703 -24.74 -25.50 74.98
CA SER A 703 -24.36 -26.54 75.93
C SER A 703 -23.11 -27.28 75.41
N ALA A 704 -22.32 -27.77 76.36
CA ALA A 704 -20.92 -28.19 76.26
C ALA A 704 -20.74 -29.66 76.64
N LYS A 705 -19.62 -30.30 76.27
CA LYS A 705 -18.69 -31.04 77.18
C LYS A 705 -17.59 -31.83 76.44
N HIS A 706 -16.36 -31.65 76.95
CA HIS A 706 -15.27 -32.61 77.30
C HIS A 706 -15.20 -34.02 76.69
N GLN A 707 -14.05 -34.71 76.56
CA GLN A 707 -12.59 -34.47 76.53
C GLN A 707 -11.99 -35.88 76.30
N SER A 708 -11.06 -36.06 75.36
CA SER A 708 -10.09 -37.17 75.36
C SER A 708 -8.86 -36.74 74.57
N GLY A 709 -7.69 -36.72 75.22
CA GLY A 709 -6.42 -36.36 74.60
C GLY A 709 -5.71 -37.55 73.96
N THR A 710 -5.03 -37.34 72.84
CA THR A 710 -3.55 -37.35 72.68
C THR A 710 -3.15 -37.57 71.21
N HIS A 711 -2.25 -36.69 70.75
CA HIS A 711 -1.43 -36.70 69.53
C HIS A 711 -2.09 -37.01 68.16
N HIS A 712 -2.28 -35.99 67.31
CA HIS A 712 -2.35 -36.13 65.85
C HIS A 712 -1.78 -34.89 65.10
N PRO A 713 -1.29 -35.06 63.85
CA PRO A 713 -0.21 -34.28 63.26
C PRO A 713 -0.65 -32.98 62.56
N LYS A 714 0.35 -32.10 62.35
CA LYS A 714 0.27 -30.83 61.61
C LYS A 714 -0.17 -31.05 60.15
N LYS A 715 -1.04 -30.16 59.64
CA LYS A 715 -1.41 -30.03 58.21
C LYS A 715 -0.22 -29.52 57.37
N PRO A 716 -0.03 -29.98 56.13
CA PRO A 716 0.92 -29.39 55.19
C PRO A 716 0.34 -28.14 54.51
N GLU A 717 1.22 -27.16 54.33
CA GLU A 717 1.07 -25.97 53.49
C GLU A 717 1.26 -26.38 52.02
N GLU A 718 0.34 -26.04 51.11
CA GLU A 718 0.62 -26.04 49.67
C GLU A 718 -0.05 -24.84 48.99
N GLY A 719 0.80 -24.02 48.39
CA GLY A 719 0.47 -22.81 47.61
C GLY A 719 1.76 -22.19 47.08
N ALA A 720 2.66 -23.02 46.53
CA ALA A 720 3.92 -22.59 45.94
C ALA A 720 3.74 -22.35 44.43
N SER A 721 4.14 -21.17 43.97
CA SER A 721 4.32 -20.86 42.56
C SER A 721 5.34 -21.84 41.96
N VAL A 722 5.04 -22.40 40.80
CA VAL A 722 6.02 -23.19 40.05
C VAL A 722 7.07 -22.21 39.49
N GLN A 723 8.10 -21.94 40.28
CA GLN A 723 9.32 -21.24 39.85
C GLN A 723 10.04 -22.11 38.82
N SER A 724 10.62 -21.50 37.78
CA SER A 724 11.39 -22.30 36.82
C SER A 724 12.60 -22.94 37.52
N PRO A 725 13.03 -24.16 37.15
CA PRO A 725 14.13 -24.86 37.81
C PRO A 725 15.41 -24.03 37.93
N TRP A 726 15.63 -23.14 36.96
CA TRP A 726 16.79 -22.25 36.90
C TRP A 726 16.66 -21.05 37.84
N GLU A 727 15.46 -20.54 38.09
CA GLU A 727 15.25 -19.44 39.06
C GLU A 727 15.57 -19.91 40.47
N ALA A 728 15.12 -21.12 40.81
CA ALA A 728 15.44 -21.74 42.09
C ALA A 728 16.95 -21.99 42.23
N LEU A 729 17.64 -22.37 41.15
CA LEU A 729 19.08 -22.66 41.17
C LEU A 729 19.93 -21.39 41.30
N VAL A 730 19.58 -20.31 40.59
CA VAL A 730 20.26 -19.01 40.70
C VAL A 730 20.02 -18.38 42.06
N THR A 731 18.80 -18.47 42.60
CA THR A 731 18.46 -17.95 43.93
C THR A 731 19.18 -18.75 45.03
N LYS A 732 19.19 -20.08 44.96
CA LYS A 732 19.99 -20.94 45.86
C LYS A 732 21.49 -20.62 45.78
N PHE A 733 22.01 -20.36 44.59
CA PHE A 733 23.41 -19.95 44.45
C PHE A 733 23.66 -18.59 45.11
N ALA A 734 22.79 -17.60 44.91
CA ALA A 734 22.87 -16.28 45.55
C ALA A 734 22.89 -16.37 47.09
N GLU A 735 22.28 -17.40 47.68
CA GLU A 735 22.25 -17.66 49.12
C GLU A 735 23.36 -18.62 49.62
N SER A 736 23.99 -19.40 48.73
CA SER A 736 25.02 -20.39 49.08
C SER A 736 26.38 -19.79 49.50
N ALA A 737 27.26 -20.56 50.15
CA ALA A 737 28.65 -20.10 50.41
C ALA A 737 29.56 -20.15 49.16
N ASP A 738 29.06 -20.67 48.03
CA ASP A 738 29.85 -20.89 46.82
C ASP A 738 30.19 -19.56 46.14
N LYS A 739 31.47 -19.37 45.80
CA LYS A 739 31.97 -18.15 45.15
C LYS A 739 31.65 -18.10 43.65
N GLN A 740 31.53 -19.26 43.01
CA GLN A 740 31.28 -19.41 41.58
C GLN A 740 30.45 -20.66 41.29
N ARG A 741 29.57 -20.59 40.29
CA ARG A 741 28.81 -21.74 39.80
C ARG A 741 28.61 -21.68 38.29
N SER A 742 28.94 -22.76 37.59
CA SER A 742 28.64 -22.92 36.17
C SER A 742 27.29 -23.60 35.97
N LEU A 743 26.55 -23.13 34.97
CA LEU A 743 25.32 -23.72 34.48
C LEU A 743 25.63 -24.55 33.22
N PRO A 744 24.82 -25.56 32.86
CA PRO A 744 25.08 -26.39 31.68
C PRO A 744 24.94 -25.61 30.36
N ALA A 745 25.69 -26.01 29.33
CA ALA A 745 25.62 -25.41 27.99
C ALA A 745 24.28 -25.64 27.27
N SER A 746 23.51 -26.65 27.70
CA SER A 746 22.22 -27.06 27.13
C SER A 746 21.06 -26.11 27.39
N LEU A 747 21.28 -24.97 28.06
CA LEU A 747 20.26 -23.95 28.29
C LEU A 747 19.75 -23.35 26.97
N THR A 748 18.42 -23.32 26.81
CA THR A 748 17.74 -22.65 25.69
C THR A 748 17.94 -21.13 25.73
N ALA A 749 17.72 -20.46 24.60
CA ALA A 749 17.89 -18.99 24.52
C ALA A 749 17.01 -18.22 25.53
N PHE A 750 15.81 -18.73 25.82
CA PHE A 750 14.90 -18.14 26.81
C PHE A 750 15.44 -18.33 28.23
N GLU A 751 15.86 -19.55 28.60
CA GLU A 751 16.40 -19.82 29.95
C GLU A 751 17.69 -19.06 30.22
N ARG A 752 18.56 -18.91 29.21
CA ARG A 752 19.76 -18.07 29.31
C ARG A 752 19.40 -16.62 29.63
N ARG A 753 18.41 -16.05 28.94
CA ARG A 753 17.92 -14.70 29.20
C ARG A 753 17.38 -14.57 30.63
N THR A 754 16.56 -15.52 31.08
CA THR A 754 16.01 -15.55 32.44
C THR A 754 17.11 -15.60 33.50
N VAL A 755 18.14 -16.44 33.31
CA VAL A 755 19.30 -16.53 34.21
C VAL A 755 20.06 -15.20 34.27
N HIS A 756 20.28 -14.53 33.13
CA HIS A 756 20.96 -13.23 33.09
C HIS A 756 20.15 -12.15 33.83
N GLU A 757 18.86 -12.03 33.54
CA GLU A 757 17.98 -11.06 34.20
C GLU A 757 17.88 -11.29 35.72
N LEU A 758 17.88 -12.56 36.18
CA LEU A 758 17.87 -12.90 37.61
C LEU A 758 19.21 -12.67 38.29
N ALA A 759 20.32 -13.02 37.64
CA ALA A 759 21.65 -12.77 38.19
C ALA A 759 21.89 -11.26 38.34
N GLU A 760 21.44 -10.44 37.38
CA GLU A 760 21.52 -8.98 37.46
C GLU A 760 20.65 -8.42 38.60
N LYS A 761 19.40 -8.89 38.74
CA LYS A 761 18.52 -8.53 39.86
C LYS A 761 19.09 -8.89 41.23
N LEU A 762 19.81 -10.02 41.32
CA LEU A 762 20.44 -10.51 42.55
C LEU A 762 21.87 -9.97 42.74
N GLY A 763 22.34 -9.06 41.88
CA GLY A 763 23.66 -8.43 42.00
C GLY A 763 24.85 -9.37 41.77
N LEU A 764 24.62 -10.52 41.14
CA LEU A 764 25.65 -11.50 40.79
C LEU A 764 26.33 -11.13 39.48
N ILE A 765 27.62 -11.45 39.35
CA ILE A 765 28.34 -11.31 38.08
C ILE A 765 28.03 -12.54 37.23
N HIS A 766 27.55 -12.35 36.00
CA HIS A 766 27.26 -13.43 35.06
C HIS A 766 28.11 -13.29 33.78
N ILE A 767 28.82 -14.34 33.39
CA ILE A 767 29.67 -14.36 32.20
C ILE A 767 29.35 -15.61 31.38
N SER A 768 29.22 -15.50 30.06
CA SER A 768 29.17 -16.69 29.20
C SER A 768 30.58 -17.09 28.80
N GLU A 769 31.03 -18.28 29.20
CA GLU A 769 32.35 -18.83 28.85
C GLU A 769 32.18 -20.01 27.86
N GLY A 770 33.13 -20.18 26.94
CA GLY A 770 33.14 -21.22 25.89
C GLY A 770 32.61 -20.77 24.51
N ASP A 771 32.95 -21.51 23.46
CA ASP A 771 32.58 -21.24 22.05
C ASP A 771 31.60 -22.28 21.48
N GLY A 772 30.67 -21.83 20.63
CA GLY A 772 29.71 -22.70 19.95
C GLY A 772 28.78 -23.47 20.90
N ALA A 773 28.70 -24.80 20.73
CA ALA A 773 27.79 -25.67 21.48
C ALA A 773 28.21 -25.92 22.94
N GLU A 774 29.45 -25.57 23.32
CA GLU A 774 29.96 -25.70 24.70
C GLU A 774 29.84 -24.40 25.52
N ARG A 775 29.29 -23.34 24.91
CA ARG A 775 29.10 -22.06 25.57
C ARG A 775 28.12 -22.18 26.73
N HIS A 776 28.52 -21.79 27.93
CA HIS A 776 27.72 -21.92 29.14
C HIS A 776 27.83 -20.68 30.04
N ILE A 777 26.92 -20.53 31.01
CA ILE A 777 26.87 -19.34 31.89
C ILE A 777 27.57 -19.66 33.21
N VAL A 778 28.45 -18.78 33.65
CA VAL A 778 29.13 -18.83 34.94
C VAL A 778 28.68 -17.64 35.79
N LEU A 779 28.19 -17.94 37.00
CA LEU A 779 27.79 -16.97 37.99
C LEU A 779 28.88 -16.83 39.07
N ARG A 780 29.20 -15.59 39.48
CA ARG A 780 30.18 -15.27 40.53
C ARG A 780 29.61 -14.27 41.53
N LYS A 781 29.96 -14.41 42.81
CA LYS A 781 29.61 -13.44 43.87
C LYS A 781 30.65 -12.33 43.98
N ARG A 782 30.21 -11.09 44.25
CA ARG A 782 31.10 -9.97 44.57
C ARG A 782 31.62 -10.12 46.00
N ALA A 783 32.93 -9.93 46.24
CA ALA A 783 33.51 -9.95 47.58
C ALA A 783 33.39 -8.58 48.27
N ASP A 784 32.88 -8.59 49.51
CA ASP A 784 32.84 -7.58 50.60
C ASP A 784 32.21 -6.18 50.42
N GLN A 785 31.16 -5.92 51.23
CA GLN A 785 31.01 -4.72 52.09
C GLN A 785 30.05 -4.98 53.29
N PRO A 786 30.21 -4.31 54.45
CA PRO A 786 29.62 -4.66 55.77
C PRO A 786 28.18 -4.11 56.02
N PRO A 787 27.52 -4.47 57.15
CA PRO A 787 26.06 -4.34 57.32
C PRO A 787 25.59 -2.92 57.71
N LYS A 788 24.40 -2.54 57.23
CA LYS A 788 23.71 -1.28 57.58
C LYS A 788 22.84 -1.44 58.82
N SER A 789 23.05 -0.58 59.80
CA SER A 789 22.16 -0.32 60.94
C SER A 789 21.34 0.97 60.71
N ASP A 790 20.03 0.85 60.90
CA ASP A 790 19.03 1.77 61.45
C ASP A 790 18.97 3.26 61.01
N LEU A 791 17.85 3.55 60.34
CA LEU A 791 17.21 4.87 60.21
C LEU A 791 16.31 5.15 61.43
N PRO A 792 16.12 6.44 61.77
CA PRO A 792 14.81 6.91 62.19
C PRO A 792 14.24 8.03 61.30
N SER A 793 13.00 7.76 60.89
CA SER A 793 11.80 8.59 60.64
C SER A 793 11.81 10.15 60.63
N CYS A 794 10.79 10.63 59.88
CA CYS A 794 10.04 11.91 59.98
C CYS A 794 10.73 13.16 59.40
N SER A 795 10.05 14.11 58.75
CA SER A 795 8.63 14.34 58.47
C SER A 795 8.52 15.46 57.43
N LYS A 796 7.44 15.44 56.64
CA LYS A 796 6.98 16.56 55.81
C LYS A 796 6.69 17.78 56.68
N GLU A 797 6.86 18.98 56.13
CA GLU A 797 5.76 19.96 56.14
C GLU A 797 5.88 21.08 55.10
N LYS A 798 4.71 21.44 54.59
CA LYS A 798 4.41 22.58 53.72
C LYS A 798 4.30 23.84 54.58
N ARG A 799 4.58 25.03 54.03
CA ARG A 799 3.55 26.04 53.73
C ARG A 799 4.12 27.34 53.13
N SER A 800 3.24 27.90 52.31
CA SER A 800 3.13 29.24 51.72
C SER A 800 3.51 30.46 52.58
N GLY A 801 3.92 31.55 51.92
CA GLY A 801 3.66 32.91 52.39
C GLY A 801 4.48 34.03 51.73
N LYS A 802 3.81 34.86 50.92
CA LYS A 802 3.89 36.34 50.74
C LYS A 802 5.23 37.09 50.94
N GLY A 803 5.46 38.09 50.07
CA GLY A 803 6.21 39.30 50.43
C GLY A 803 6.66 40.13 49.22
N THR A 804 6.06 41.31 49.06
CA THR A 804 6.29 42.38 48.09
C THR A 804 7.42 43.35 48.48
N SER A 805 7.95 44.07 47.46
CA SER A 805 8.59 45.43 47.45
C SER A 805 9.80 45.65 48.38
N GLU A 806 10.84 46.44 48.11
CA GLU A 806 11.16 47.64 47.30
C GLU A 806 12.74 47.73 47.32
N GLU A 807 13.52 48.35 46.43
CA GLU A 807 13.66 49.79 46.18
C GLU A 807 14.77 50.08 45.11
N ALA A 808 14.55 51.14 44.30
CA ALA A 808 15.49 52.14 43.72
C ALA A 808 16.65 51.71 42.76
N SER A 809 17.06 52.46 41.70
CA SER A 809 16.67 53.74 41.09
C SER A 809 17.39 53.97 39.74
N GLY A 810 16.83 54.83 38.86
CA GLY A 810 17.60 55.81 38.07
C GLY A 810 17.63 55.75 36.51
N GLY A 811 16.79 56.59 35.87
CA GLY A 811 17.00 57.44 34.65
C GLY A 811 17.49 56.82 33.31
N THR A 812 17.23 57.33 32.10
CA THR A 812 16.55 58.54 31.60
C THR A 812 16.50 58.46 30.05
N GLU A 813 15.49 59.11 29.45
CA GLU A 813 15.46 59.82 28.16
C GLU A 813 15.12 59.17 26.78
N ALA A 814 14.04 59.75 26.22
CA ALA A 814 13.75 60.21 24.84
C ALA A 814 13.72 59.18 23.68
N SER A 815 12.60 58.88 22.99
CA SER A 815 11.62 59.69 22.24
C SER A 815 12.17 60.45 21.02
N HIS A 816 11.83 60.02 19.80
CA HIS A 816 11.21 60.90 18.80
C HIS A 816 10.66 60.13 17.58
N SER A 817 9.39 60.42 17.29
CA SER A 817 8.58 60.14 16.11
C SER A 817 8.68 61.26 15.06
N LYS A 818 8.46 60.94 13.77
CA LYS A 818 7.75 61.72 12.71
C LYS A 818 8.01 61.01 11.36
N ALA A 819 7.05 60.55 10.55
CA ALA A 819 5.86 61.15 9.91
C ALA A 819 6.17 61.98 8.64
N GLU A 820 5.61 61.48 7.51
CA GLU A 820 5.11 62.16 6.28
C GLU A 820 6.12 62.97 5.43
N ALA A 821 6.01 63.15 4.10
CA ALA A 821 4.86 63.17 3.20
C ALA A 821 5.28 63.07 1.70
N THR A 822 4.38 62.49 0.89
CA THR A 822 3.81 62.94 -0.41
C THR A 822 4.65 63.46 -1.60
N ASN A 823 4.26 62.96 -2.79
CA ASN A 823 3.82 63.65 -4.04
C ASN A 823 4.55 63.19 -5.33
N THR A 824 3.87 62.46 -6.23
CA THR A 824 3.05 62.86 -7.41
C THR A 824 3.83 62.80 -8.73
N ASP A 825 3.32 62.00 -9.68
CA ASP A 825 2.97 62.37 -11.07
C ASP A 825 3.25 61.28 -12.13
N LYS A 826 2.20 60.98 -12.90
CA LYS A 826 2.13 60.36 -14.25
C LYS A 826 1.94 61.53 -15.27
N PRO A 827 1.71 61.34 -16.61
CA PRO A 827 1.84 60.21 -17.56
C PRO A 827 2.54 60.60 -18.91
N ASN A 828 2.68 59.64 -19.85
CA ASN A 828 2.47 59.73 -21.33
C ASN A 828 3.02 58.42 -21.96
N GLU A 829 2.24 57.57 -22.63
CA GLU A 829 1.69 57.64 -24.01
C GLU A 829 2.77 57.75 -25.11
N ASP A 830 2.93 56.66 -25.89
CA ASP A 830 2.91 56.67 -27.38
C ASP A 830 3.21 55.26 -27.97
N GLU A 831 2.23 54.73 -28.71
CA GLU A 831 2.36 53.80 -29.86
C GLU A 831 2.34 54.66 -31.16
N PRO A 832 2.67 54.22 -32.41
CA PRO A 832 2.21 52.95 -33.02
C PRO A 832 3.04 52.35 -34.21
N THR A 833 2.46 51.32 -34.85
CA THR A 833 2.55 50.81 -36.26
C THR A 833 3.66 49.81 -36.69
N VAL A 834 3.33 48.54 -37.00
CA VAL A 834 2.84 47.89 -38.27
C VAL A 834 3.91 47.74 -39.38
N ASP A 835 4.33 46.49 -39.68
CA ASP A 835 4.41 45.90 -41.04
C ASP A 835 5.08 44.49 -41.06
N GLU A 836 4.36 43.50 -41.60
CA GLU A 836 4.84 42.32 -42.37
C GLU A 836 4.50 42.60 -43.86
N PRO A 837 5.06 41.94 -44.93
CA PRO A 837 5.42 40.51 -45.01
C PRO A 837 6.62 40.17 -45.94
N THR A 838 7.05 38.89 -46.05
CA THR A 838 7.16 38.08 -47.30
C THR A 838 8.04 36.82 -47.21
N ALA A 839 7.59 35.76 -47.90
CA ALA A 839 8.22 34.46 -48.13
C ALA A 839 9.40 34.50 -49.13
N PRO A 840 10.10 33.36 -49.39
CA PRO A 840 9.70 32.61 -50.59
C PRO A 840 9.78 31.08 -50.48
N SER A 841 8.87 30.43 -51.20
CA SER A 841 8.90 29.05 -51.67
C SER A 841 9.62 28.96 -53.02
N LEU A 842 10.45 27.94 -53.26
CA LEU A 842 10.62 27.36 -54.60
C LEU A 842 10.94 25.85 -54.55
N CYS A 843 10.24 25.16 -55.44
CA CYS A 843 10.23 23.74 -55.73
C CYS A 843 11.24 23.44 -56.86
N PHE A 844 11.90 22.27 -56.86
CA PHE A 844 12.34 21.63 -58.11
C PHE A 844 12.38 20.10 -57.98
N LYS A 845 11.75 19.44 -58.96
CA LYS A 845 11.75 18.00 -59.25
C LYS A 845 13.02 17.60 -60.01
N SER A 846 13.50 16.35 -59.85
CA SER A 846 13.95 15.41 -60.91
C SER A 846 14.87 14.32 -60.29
N GLN A 847 14.44 13.05 -60.24
CA GLN A 847 14.74 11.96 -61.18
C GLN A 847 16.19 11.39 -61.15
N GLU A 848 16.24 10.12 -60.72
CA GLU A 848 16.94 8.96 -61.32
C GLU A 848 18.46 8.95 -61.61
N ALA A 849 19.07 7.90 -61.03
CA ALA A 849 19.86 6.85 -61.71
C ALA A 849 21.40 6.92 -61.80
N LYS A 850 21.98 5.80 -61.30
CA LYS A 850 23.10 5.01 -61.84
C LYS A 850 24.52 5.62 -61.82
N ASN A 851 25.40 5.06 -60.98
CA ASN A 851 26.30 3.97 -61.40
C ASN A 851 27.27 3.55 -60.29
N LYS A 852 27.32 2.24 -60.04
CA LYS A 852 28.50 1.54 -59.50
C LYS A 852 29.56 1.42 -60.60
N PRO A 853 30.82 1.12 -60.23
CA PRO A 853 31.32 -0.19 -60.66
C PRO A 853 32.01 -0.99 -59.57
N GLN A 854 31.90 -2.32 -59.75
CA GLN A 854 32.50 -3.40 -58.98
C GLN A 854 33.97 -3.64 -59.35
N ARG A 855 34.71 -4.35 -58.46
CA ARG A 855 35.58 -5.54 -58.69
C ARG A 855 36.69 -5.57 -57.63
N LYS A 856 37.29 -6.67 -57.17
CA LYS A 856 37.07 -8.13 -57.18
C LYS A 856 38.07 -8.71 -56.16
N LYS A 857 37.75 -9.87 -55.57
CA LYS A 857 38.53 -10.66 -54.60
C LYS A 857 39.97 -11.03 -55.01
N LYS A 858 40.86 -11.20 -54.03
CA LYS A 858 41.82 -12.33 -53.88
C LYS A 858 42.56 -12.29 -52.51
N GLN A 859 42.66 -13.44 -51.84
CA GLN A 859 43.68 -13.79 -50.82
C GLN A 859 44.64 -14.84 -51.46
N PRO A 860 45.91 -15.00 -51.01
CA PRO A 860 46.23 -16.06 -50.02
C PRO A 860 47.53 -15.90 -49.15
N GLU A 861 47.54 -16.65 -48.02
CA GLU A 861 48.62 -17.48 -47.40
C GLU A 861 49.96 -16.99 -46.76
N THR A 862 50.05 -17.23 -45.42
CA THR A 862 51.08 -17.87 -44.53
C THR A 862 52.54 -17.38 -44.24
N LYS A 863 52.75 -16.92 -42.97
CA LYS A 863 53.82 -17.18 -41.90
C LYS A 863 55.35 -16.93 -42.15
N PRO A 864 56.24 -16.79 -41.11
CA PRO A 864 56.19 -16.03 -39.83
C PRO A 864 57.53 -15.29 -39.40
N ARG A 865 57.45 -14.47 -38.32
CA ARG A 865 58.49 -13.95 -37.36
C ARG A 865 59.47 -12.81 -37.74
N ALA A 866 59.39 -11.66 -37.04
CA ALA A 866 60.31 -11.19 -35.96
C ALA A 866 59.92 -9.76 -35.47
N ALA A 867 60.34 -9.40 -34.26
CA ALA A 867 59.78 -8.37 -33.36
C ALA A 867 60.24 -6.91 -33.58
N ARG A 868 59.39 -5.92 -33.21
CA ARG A 868 59.54 -5.01 -32.04
C ARG A 868 58.62 -3.76 -32.11
N ASP A 869 57.95 -3.51 -30.99
CA ASP A 869 57.44 -2.28 -30.34
C ASP A 869 56.68 -1.19 -31.12
N GLY A 870 55.47 -0.91 -30.62
CA GLY A 870 54.67 0.30 -30.86
C GLY A 870 53.29 0.16 -30.21
N ASN A 871 53.06 0.89 -29.13
CA ASN A 871 51.93 0.78 -28.19
C ASN A 871 50.69 1.55 -28.70
N GLU A 872 49.62 0.85 -29.09
CA GLU A 872 48.29 1.41 -29.40
C GLU A 872 47.17 0.53 -28.78
N ASP A 873 46.34 1.22 -27.99
CA ASP A 873 44.89 1.11 -27.76
C ASP A 873 44.16 -0.16 -27.27
N LYS A 874 43.33 0.12 -26.26
CA LYS A 874 42.61 -0.78 -25.36
C LYS A 874 41.21 -1.15 -25.87
N ASP A 875 41.14 -1.87 -26.99
CA ASP A 875 39.88 -2.48 -27.43
C ASP A 875 39.78 -3.99 -27.09
N GLU A 876 40.82 -4.60 -26.51
CA GLU A 876 40.83 -6.04 -26.22
C GLU A 876 39.95 -6.45 -25.01
N ASP A 877 39.63 -5.53 -24.09
CA ASP A 877 38.91 -5.88 -22.86
C ASP A 877 37.39 -6.06 -23.08
N PHE A 878 36.83 -5.42 -24.12
CA PHE A 878 35.39 -5.50 -24.41
C PHE A 878 35.02 -6.78 -25.17
N ASP A 879 35.86 -7.21 -26.10
CA ASP A 879 35.72 -8.51 -26.76
C ASP A 879 35.96 -9.67 -25.77
N GLU A 880 36.84 -9.49 -24.78
CA GLU A 880 37.00 -10.46 -23.69
C GLU A 880 35.77 -10.49 -22.76
N LEU A 881 35.11 -9.35 -22.55
CA LEU A 881 33.88 -9.27 -21.75
C LEU A 881 32.67 -9.88 -22.50
N ILE A 882 32.54 -9.62 -23.80
CA ILE A 882 31.53 -10.25 -24.66
C ILE A 882 31.79 -11.75 -24.75
N ALA A 883 33.05 -12.19 -24.86
CA ALA A 883 33.39 -13.60 -24.80
C ALA A 883 33.06 -14.23 -23.43
N LYS A 884 33.24 -13.52 -22.32
CA LYS A 884 32.85 -13.97 -20.96
C LYS A 884 31.33 -14.04 -20.78
N VAL A 885 30.58 -13.08 -21.33
CA VAL A 885 29.10 -13.09 -21.31
C VAL A 885 28.56 -14.21 -22.20
N MET A 886 29.09 -14.37 -23.41
CA MET A 886 28.76 -15.48 -24.32
C MET A 886 29.19 -16.85 -23.76
N ALA A 887 30.22 -16.91 -22.91
CA ALA A 887 30.61 -18.12 -22.19
C ALA A 887 29.69 -18.43 -20.99
N SER A 888 29.09 -17.41 -20.37
CA SER A 888 28.10 -17.57 -19.29
C SER A 888 26.74 -18.10 -19.77
N ASP A 889 26.40 -17.87 -21.04
CA ASP A 889 25.24 -18.49 -21.70
C ASP A 889 25.47 -19.98 -22.07
N ARG A 890 26.69 -20.49 -21.84
CA ARG A 890 27.05 -21.90 -22.08
C ARG A 890 27.23 -22.69 -20.79
N THR A 891 26.74 -22.23 -19.64
CA THR A 891 26.75 -23.00 -18.40
C THR A 891 25.34 -23.43 -17.99
N CYS A 892 25.24 -24.56 -17.30
CA CYS A 892 23.97 -25.10 -16.84
C CYS A 892 23.30 -24.17 -15.80
N GLY A 893 22.04 -23.80 -16.02
CA GLY A 893 21.25 -22.94 -15.12
C GLY A 893 20.78 -23.60 -13.82
N PHE A 894 21.37 -24.73 -13.42
CA PHE A 894 21.06 -25.45 -12.17
C PHE A 894 22.05 -25.04 -11.08
N GLU A 895 21.56 -24.74 -9.87
CA GLU A 895 22.40 -24.26 -8.77
C GLU A 895 23.54 -25.24 -8.48
N ARG A 896 24.78 -24.73 -8.43
CA ARG A 896 26.04 -25.49 -8.20
C ARG A 896 26.48 -26.42 -9.34
N CYS A 897 25.93 -26.33 -10.55
CA CYS A 897 26.41 -27.08 -11.71
C CYS A 897 27.35 -26.23 -12.60
N ASN A 898 28.60 -26.68 -12.78
CA ASN A 898 29.60 -26.00 -13.62
C ASN A 898 29.81 -26.65 -15.01
N GLU A 899 28.89 -27.53 -15.43
CA GLU A 899 29.00 -28.27 -16.70
C GLU A 899 28.58 -27.38 -17.88
N LYS A 900 29.38 -27.36 -18.96
CA LYS A 900 29.13 -26.52 -20.14
C LYS A 900 28.06 -27.14 -21.05
N LEU A 901 27.17 -26.32 -21.60
CA LEU A 901 26.18 -26.69 -22.62
C LEU A 901 26.92 -26.97 -23.93
N HIS A 902 27.11 -28.24 -24.28
CA HIS A 902 27.60 -28.60 -25.60
C HIS A 902 26.56 -28.22 -26.66
N THR A 903 27.03 -27.64 -27.76
CA THR A 903 26.23 -27.25 -28.92
C THR A 903 25.27 -28.37 -29.34
N ALA A 904 24.02 -27.97 -29.56
CA ALA A 904 22.86 -28.79 -29.85
C ALA A 904 23.15 -30.01 -30.74
N LEU A 905 23.18 -31.19 -30.13
CA LEU A 905 22.75 -32.43 -30.78
C LEU A 905 21.27 -32.61 -30.44
N ALA A 906 20.48 -32.82 -31.49
CA ALA A 906 19.03 -32.75 -31.49
C ALA A 906 18.35 -33.48 -30.32
N GLY A 907 17.59 -32.73 -29.51
CA GLY A 907 16.45 -33.24 -28.75
C GLY A 907 16.56 -33.24 -27.22
N ILE A 908 17.74 -33.18 -26.61
CA ILE A 908 17.88 -33.22 -25.14
C ILE A 908 19.09 -32.37 -24.71
N GLY A 909 18.88 -31.07 -24.49
CA GLY A 909 19.95 -30.14 -24.08
C GLY A 909 19.73 -28.67 -24.48
N GLY A 910 18.50 -28.28 -24.82
CA GLY A 910 18.12 -26.89 -25.11
C GLY A 910 17.51 -26.19 -23.89
N PRO A 911 17.12 -24.90 -24.01
CA PRO A 911 16.41 -24.21 -22.95
C PRO A 911 15.11 -24.93 -22.62
N CYS A 912 14.82 -25.10 -21.33
CA CYS A 912 13.57 -25.70 -20.88
C CYS A 912 12.39 -24.91 -21.48
N PRO A 913 11.40 -25.55 -22.12
CA PRO A 913 10.30 -24.83 -22.77
C PRO A 913 9.40 -24.07 -21.77
N LEU A 914 9.49 -24.39 -20.49
CA LEU A 914 8.70 -23.79 -19.40
C LEU A 914 9.43 -22.58 -18.79
N CYS A 915 10.66 -22.75 -18.31
CA CYS A 915 11.41 -21.68 -17.63
C CYS A 915 12.45 -20.97 -18.50
N LYS A 916 12.64 -21.42 -19.75
CA LYS A 916 13.55 -20.86 -20.77
C LYS A 916 15.04 -20.81 -20.41
N ARG A 917 15.46 -21.45 -19.31
CA ARG A 917 16.87 -21.59 -18.90
C ARG A 917 17.52 -22.81 -19.58
N GLY A 918 18.79 -22.68 -19.97
CA GLY A 918 19.59 -23.77 -20.55
C GLY A 918 20.16 -24.72 -19.48
N PHE A 919 20.05 -26.02 -19.68
CA PHE A 919 20.52 -27.03 -18.71
C PHE A 919 21.36 -28.11 -19.41
N CYS A 920 22.41 -28.60 -18.73
CA CYS A 920 23.21 -29.71 -19.24
C CYS A 920 22.38 -30.99 -19.31
N PHE A 921 22.89 -32.01 -20.01
CA PHE A 921 22.17 -33.28 -20.23
C PHE A 921 21.63 -33.92 -18.94
N LYS A 922 22.34 -33.77 -17.81
CA LYS A 922 21.93 -34.31 -16.50
C LYS A 922 20.79 -33.51 -15.84
N HIS A 923 20.67 -32.22 -16.12
CA HIS A 923 19.67 -31.32 -15.51
C HIS A 923 18.58 -30.87 -16.48
N ALA A 924 18.60 -31.35 -17.73
CA ALA A 924 17.64 -30.98 -18.77
C ALA A 924 16.20 -31.44 -18.49
N LEU A 925 16.01 -32.41 -17.59
CA LEU A 925 14.68 -32.91 -17.21
C LEU A 925 13.93 -31.88 -16.34
N PRO A 926 12.68 -31.50 -16.71
CA PRO A 926 11.86 -30.58 -15.92
C PRO A 926 11.72 -30.96 -14.45
N GLU A 927 11.66 -32.26 -14.13
CA GLU A 927 11.58 -32.74 -12.75
C GLU A 927 12.82 -32.41 -11.92
N VAL A 928 13.98 -32.26 -12.55
CA VAL A 928 15.26 -32.05 -11.87
C VAL A 928 15.47 -30.59 -11.51
N HIS A 929 15.01 -29.65 -12.34
CA HIS A 929 15.18 -28.20 -12.13
C HIS A 929 13.89 -27.47 -11.72
N GLY A 930 12.90 -28.19 -11.19
CA GLY A 930 11.71 -27.62 -10.55
C GLY A 930 10.54 -27.30 -11.47
N CYS A 931 10.58 -27.67 -12.76
CA CYS A 931 9.49 -27.52 -13.73
C CYS A 931 8.64 -28.80 -13.91
N GLY A 932 8.80 -29.80 -13.04
CA GLY A 932 8.23 -31.14 -13.22
C GLY A 932 6.70 -31.18 -13.15
N GLU A 933 6.07 -30.43 -12.25
CA GLU A 933 4.60 -30.42 -12.13
C GLU A 933 3.93 -29.73 -13.33
N GLU A 934 4.48 -28.59 -13.75
CA GLU A 934 4.05 -27.83 -14.92
C GLU A 934 4.15 -28.68 -16.21
N ALA A 935 5.26 -29.41 -16.38
CA ALA A 935 5.47 -30.32 -17.51
C ALA A 935 4.45 -31.47 -17.52
N ARG A 936 4.12 -32.04 -16.36
CA ARG A 936 3.10 -33.10 -16.22
C ARG A 936 1.70 -32.59 -16.54
N THR A 937 1.39 -31.35 -16.18
CA THR A 937 0.10 -30.71 -16.48
C THR A 937 -0.04 -30.43 -17.97
N GLN A 938 0.99 -29.87 -18.62
CA GLN A 938 0.99 -29.68 -20.07
C GLN A 938 0.90 -31.00 -20.85
N ALA A 939 1.60 -32.06 -20.41
CA ALA A 939 1.49 -33.38 -21.02
C ALA A 939 0.09 -33.98 -20.89
N ARG A 940 -0.58 -33.77 -19.74
CA ARG A 940 -1.99 -34.15 -19.54
C ARG A 940 -2.91 -33.43 -20.53
N ILE A 941 -2.75 -32.12 -20.66
CA ILE A 941 -3.56 -31.28 -21.58
C ILE A 941 -3.31 -31.68 -23.04
N ALA A 942 -2.06 -31.90 -23.44
CA ALA A 942 -1.70 -32.30 -24.80
C ALA A 942 -2.22 -33.70 -25.15
N TRP A 943 -2.16 -34.65 -24.22
CA TRP A 943 -2.72 -35.99 -24.40
C TRP A 943 -4.24 -35.95 -24.59
N HIS A 944 -4.95 -35.15 -23.79
CA HIS A 944 -6.39 -34.93 -23.95
C HIS A 944 -6.75 -34.31 -25.31
N ARG A 945 -5.96 -33.34 -25.79
CA ARG A 945 -6.15 -32.73 -27.13
C ARG A 945 -5.88 -33.70 -28.28
N SER A 946 -4.86 -34.55 -28.17
CA SER A 946 -4.48 -35.53 -29.22
C SER A 946 -5.52 -36.64 -29.45
N LYS A 947 -6.45 -36.83 -28.51
CA LYS A 947 -7.55 -37.80 -28.57
C LYS A 947 -8.85 -37.23 -29.16
N GLY A 948 -8.85 -35.98 -29.63
CA GLY A 948 -9.93 -35.41 -30.44
C GLY A 948 -11.28 -35.24 -29.73
N GLY A 949 -11.30 -34.77 -28.47
CA GLY A 949 -12.54 -34.54 -27.73
C GLY A 949 -12.66 -33.15 -27.12
N THR A 950 -13.56 -32.32 -27.67
CA THR A 950 -14.15 -31.15 -27.02
C THR A 950 -15.39 -31.58 -26.23
N VAL A 951 -15.22 -32.24 -25.08
CA VAL A 951 -16.30 -32.47 -24.09
C VAL A 951 -15.67 -32.52 -22.69
N ALA A 952 -16.33 -31.89 -21.71
CA ALA A 952 -15.97 -31.89 -20.29
C ALA A 952 -15.80 -33.33 -19.73
N PRO A 953 -14.93 -33.55 -18.73
CA PRO A 953 -14.56 -34.91 -18.31
C PRO A 953 -15.68 -35.59 -17.52
N SER A 954 -16.30 -36.62 -18.10
CA SER A 954 -17.16 -37.54 -17.36
C SER A 954 -16.33 -38.42 -16.41
N HIS A 955 -16.83 -38.60 -15.19
CA HIS A 955 -16.28 -39.44 -14.11
C HIS A 955 -15.68 -40.76 -14.61
N ILE A 956 -14.36 -40.90 -14.53
CA ILE A 956 -13.68 -42.20 -14.69
C ILE A 956 -13.74 -42.91 -13.34
N LYS A 957 -14.40 -44.07 -13.28
CA LYS A 957 -14.47 -44.90 -12.06
C LYS A 957 -13.05 -45.13 -11.50
N PRO A 958 -12.85 -45.05 -10.16
CA PRO A 958 -11.53 -45.10 -9.53
C PRO A 958 -10.69 -46.31 -9.94
N GLU A 959 -11.34 -47.45 -10.16
CA GLU A 959 -10.71 -48.70 -10.59
C GLU A 959 -10.10 -48.61 -12.00
N LYS A 960 -10.81 -47.98 -12.95
CA LYS A 960 -10.29 -47.72 -14.29
C LYS A 960 -9.15 -46.70 -14.26
N ARG A 961 -9.21 -45.70 -13.37
CA ARG A 961 -8.13 -44.73 -13.17
C ARG A 961 -6.87 -45.40 -12.62
N ALA A 962 -7.01 -46.29 -11.63
CA ALA A 962 -5.90 -47.07 -11.09
C ALA A 962 -5.32 -48.04 -12.12
N GLN A 963 -6.16 -48.67 -12.95
CA GLN A 963 -5.71 -49.59 -14.00
C GLN A 963 -4.95 -48.86 -15.12
N VAL A 964 -5.43 -47.69 -15.54
CA VAL A 964 -4.75 -46.83 -16.51
C VAL A 964 -3.43 -46.30 -15.95
N GLN A 965 -3.40 -45.92 -14.66
CA GLN A 965 -2.17 -45.48 -14.01
C GLN A 965 -1.12 -46.59 -13.97
N ARG A 966 -1.49 -47.82 -13.55
CA ARG A 966 -0.58 -48.96 -13.56
C ARG A 966 -0.07 -49.31 -14.97
N ALA A 967 -0.94 -49.19 -15.98
CA ALA A 967 -0.53 -49.43 -17.37
C ALA A 967 0.44 -48.35 -17.88
N LEU A 968 0.24 -47.09 -17.48
CA LEU A 968 1.14 -45.99 -17.80
C LEU A 968 2.50 -46.16 -17.12
N ASP A 969 2.51 -46.49 -15.82
CA ASP A 969 3.73 -46.71 -15.04
C ASP A 969 4.54 -47.87 -15.61
N LYS A 970 3.87 -48.96 -16.01
CA LYS A 970 4.51 -50.11 -16.68
C LYS A 970 5.14 -49.71 -18.02
N ARG A 971 4.49 -48.83 -18.78
CA ARG A 971 4.98 -48.36 -20.09
C ARG A 971 6.14 -47.36 -19.95
N LEU A 972 6.10 -46.52 -18.91
CA LEU A 972 7.19 -45.62 -18.55
C LEU A 972 8.42 -46.41 -18.07
N ALA A 973 8.23 -47.47 -17.28
CA ALA A 973 9.30 -48.36 -16.88
C ALA A 973 9.94 -49.06 -18.10
N GLN A 974 9.13 -49.59 -19.03
CA GLN A 974 9.63 -50.19 -20.27
C GLN A 974 10.41 -49.19 -21.16
N MET A 975 9.93 -47.94 -21.27
CA MET A 975 10.64 -46.90 -22.01
C MET A 975 11.92 -46.43 -21.31
N ALA A 976 11.94 -46.40 -19.98
CA ALA A 976 13.15 -46.11 -19.21
C ALA A 976 14.20 -47.22 -19.41
N GLU A 977 13.76 -48.47 -19.49
CA GLU A 977 14.62 -49.63 -19.69
C GLU A 977 15.14 -49.73 -21.14
N SER A 978 14.32 -49.39 -22.13
CA SER A 978 14.76 -49.28 -23.53
C SER A 978 15.78 -48.14 -23.72
N ARG A 979 15.60 -47.02 -23.01
CA ARG A 979 16.53 -45.88 -23.02
C ARG A 979 17.83 -46.19 -22.28
N LYS A 980 17.79 -46.95 -21.17
CA LYS A 980 19.01 -47.46 -20.50
C LYS A 980 19.82 -48.41 -21.39
N ARG A 981 19.16 -49.22 -22.22
CA ARG A 981 19.83 -50.08 -23.21
C ARG A 981 20.44 -49.28 -24.37
N GLN A 982 19.84 -48.15 -24.75
CA GLN A 982 20.39 -47.25 -25.76
C GLN A 982 21.52 -46.35 -25.24
N ALA A 983 21.55 -46.01 -23.96
CA ALA A 983 22.64 -45.22 -23.35
C ALA A 983 23.91 -46.05 -23.03
N LYS A 984 23.86 -47.38 -23.17
CA LYS A 984 25.00 -48.30 -23.01
C LYS A 984 25.60 -48.76 -24.35
N LYS A 985 25.01 -48.37 -25.48
CA LYS A 985 25.61 -48.43 -26.82
C LYS A 985 26.07 -47.03 -27.21
#